data_AF-A0A1J8PM20-F1
#
_entry.id   AF-A0A1J8PM20-F1
#
_cell.length_a   1.000
_cell.length_b   1.000
_cell.length_c   1.000
_cell.angle_alpha   90.00
_cell.angle_beta   90.00
_cell.angle_gamma   90.00
#
_symmetry.space_group_name_H-M   'P 1'
#
loop_
_entity.id
_entity.type
_entity.pdbx_description
1 polymer ?
#
loop_
_entity_poly.entity_id
_entity_poly.type
_entity_poly.pdbx_seq_one_letter_code
_entity_poly.pdbx_strand_id
1 'polypeptide(L)'
;MRQVQVATPLRLPSGVGVGSLSTALTLDSLDIKYGILEAPDRAGGHLFITSSQSSTTVVARYPSRISLSISTIQRAGGTFLDFNKEYYQVSAESSPPEFCAREIGVESEHVIVKVDSVMSDFVELFARMIANADKGCVNLELPSMPLAINAINQYETFDNNTGSYDQGLTKQVLKSLEFSTGESFGDRTEIGASHVLTDYMTKYITSANDTNSFIKFGKSDFSNTSAAREMHTLGPDLPSPGTFVTAVKESCRAATVAANIKASLYYSSTLHSLCFAVPHLRCHPCNLVEDAAIRRLLESPSFQSSFQRVSRSHGVAFPLKFSSILSELNFLSVLCLLNFASGYRVPLHVQTGRGAWDNIRAFTFSLYLSSATGQGDLLSAKGMKTMNEQQVAQHMGVTVHVERPHESIPGLTVGELGGPIYDVVKLISSTLTETGQFLDDSGYSELGSLVLESLKEGGKANPDASLGAVLERLVRAIPAFRDMTIVDGQAVYCFKKALFLIHAVKIRFGSVPSPLFPIPNTDRAPAFSDNVLPSILVHLGVLNLSGATSHGLHKLFPDATSEDKINTLLDLPPEASQAAAQDTKKMPPKEGPVLTKEQAYVLRAAAVYACEKIVEYVRGDGQLSEEQTWMKDITSPALDTWLWAIAKDRPDYRKLERFVLRDTVFF
;
A
#
# COMPACT_ATOMS: atom_id res chain seq x y z
N MET A 1 2.26 50.19 32.48
CA MET A 1 2.66 48.80 32.78
C MET A 1 1.51 47.89 32.38
N ARG A 2 1.63 47.09 31.31
CA ARG A 2 0.60 46.09 30.95
C ARG A 2 0.79 44.88 31.87
N GLN A 3 -0.25 44.48 32.59
CA GLN A 3 -0.28 43.25 33.38
C GLN A 3 -0.16 42.04 32.43
N VAL A 4 0.83 41.19 32.70
CA VAL A 4 0.99 39.90 32.02
C VAL A 4 -0.12 38.97 32.52
N GLN A 5 -0.97 38.50 31.60
CA GLN A 5 -1.98 37.48 31.89
C GLN A 5 -1.27 36.16 32.20
N VAL A 6 -1.45 35.64 33.42
CA VAL A 6 -0.96 34.32 33.81
C VAL A 6 -1.86 33.27 33.15
N ALA A 7 -1.29 32.40 32.32
CA ALA A 7 -2.02 31.33 31.64
C ALA A 7 -2.66 30.36 32.65
N THR A 8 -3.96 30.08 32.48
CA THR A 8 -4.71 29.12 33.29
C THR A 8 -4.31 27.69 32.90
N PRO A 9 -4.03 26.79 33.86
CA PRO A 9 -3.67 25.40 33.57
C PRO A 9 -4.80 24.64 32.89
N LEU A 10 -4.44 23.69 32.01
CA LEU A 10 -5.37 22.81 31.31
C LEU A 10 -6.04 21.85 32.31
N ARG A 11 -7.38 21.87 32.40
CA ARG A 11 -8.12 20.96 33.28
C ARG A 11 -8.33 19.62 32.56
N LEU A 12 -7.77 18.53 33.10
CA LEU A 12 -8.00 17.19 32.57
C LEU A 12 -9.40 16.67 32.96
N PRO A 13 -9.95 15.68 32.22
CA PRO A 13 -11.18 15.01 32.62
C PRO A 13 -11.11 14.56 34.09
N SER A 14 -12.20 14.76 34.82
CA SER A 14 -12.32 14.33 36.23
C SER A 14 -12.09 12.83 36.36
N GLY A 15 -11.25 12.42 37.32
CA GLY A 15 -10.81 11.04 37.50
C GLY A 15 -9.29 10.89 37.57
N VAL A 16 -8.75 10.13 38.51
CA VAL A 16 -7.34 9.70 38.62
C VAL A 16 -7.27 8.21 38.31
N GLY A 17 -7.77 7.84 37.13
CA GLY A 17 -7.55 6.51 36.55
C GLY A 17 -6.25 6.46 35.74
N VAL A 18 -5.87 5.27 35.27
CA VAL A 18 -4.65 5.12 34.44
C VAL A 18 -4.65 6.03 33.22
N GLY A 19 -5.79 6.22 32.56
CA GLY A 19 -5.88 7.10 31.38
C GLY A 19 -5.54 8.57 31.68
N SER A 20 -6.04 9.14 32.78
CA SER A 20 -5.76 10.52 33.15
C SER A 20 -4.35 10.69 33.72
N LEU A 21 -3.84 9.70 34.46
CA LEU A 21 -2.46 9.66 34.93
C LEU A 21 -1.47 9.57 33.76
N SER A 22 -1.72 8.75 32.73
CA SER A 22 -0.88 8.68 31.52
C SER A 22 -0.90 9.99 30.74
N THR A 23 -2.06 10.62 30.64
CA THR A 23 -2.21 11.93 29.99
C THR A 23 -1.44 13.01 30.74
N ALA A 24 -1.53 13.02 32.07
CA ALA A 24 -0.79 13.93 32.93
C ALA A 24 0.72 13.79 32.76
N LEU A 25 1.26 12.57 32.78
CA LEU A 25 2.68 12.32 32.53
C LEU A 25 3.14 12.82 31.14
N THR A 26 2.27 12.71 30.14
CA THR A 26 2.56 13.21 28.79
C THR A 26 2.62 14.73 28.78
N LEU A 27 1.64 15.40 29.40
CA LEU A 27 1.63 16.87 29.51
C LEU A 27 2.81 17.39 30.34
N ASP A 28 3.18 16.66 31.40
CA ASP A 28 4.35 16.94 32.23
C ASP A 28 5.65 16.89 31.41
N SER A 29 5.82 15.85 30.59
CA SER A 29 6.98 15.70 29.69
C SER A 29 7.09 16.79 28.62
N LEU A 30 5.99 17.53 28.38
CA LEU A 30 5.90 18.61 27.42
C LEU A 30 5.91 20.00 28.09
N ASP A 31 6.13 20.09 29.41
CA ASP A 31 6.09 21.31 30.21
C ASP A 31 4.75 22.08 30.10
N ILE A 32 3.64 21.34 29.91
CA ILE A 32 2.29 21.91 29.83
C ILE A 32 1.65 21.84 31.21
N LYS A 33 1.22 22.99 31.77
CA LYS A 33 0.53 23.01 33.06
C LYS A 33 -0.85 22.36 32.99
N TYR A 34 -1.13 21.40 33.88
CA TYR A 34 -2.41 20.71 33.96
C TYR A 34 -3.02 20.73 35.38
N GLY A 35 -4.20 20.15 35.55
CA GLY A 35 -4.80 19.85 36.84
C GLY A 35 -5.80 18.69 36.76
N ILE A 36 -5.73 17.78 37.72
CA ILE A 36 -6.59 16.60 37.86
C ILE A 36 -7.42 16.74 39.13
N LEU A 37 -8.71 16.44 39.03
CA LEU A 37 -9.62 16.37 40.16
C LEU A 37 -10.07 14.93 40.35
N GLU A 38 -10.00 14.46 41.59
CA GLU A 38 -10.45 13.12 41.98
C GLU A 38 -11.48 13.22 43.09
N ALA A 39 -12.61 12.56 42.90
CA ALA A 39 -13.66 12.52 43.91
C ALA A 39 -13.29 11.59 45.09
N PRO A 40 -12.75 10.36 44.85
CA PRO A 40 -12.13 9.56 45.90
C PRO A 40 -10.92 10.20 46.57
N ASP A 41 -10.52 9.65 47.71
CA ASP A 41 -9.27 9.93 48.43
C ASP A 41 -8.09 9.07 47.95
N ARG A 42 -8.27 8.36 46.82
CA ARG A 42 -7.31 7.41 46.25
C ARG A 42 -7.24 7.51 44.74
N ALA A 43 -6.09 7.14 44.17
CA ALA A 43 -5.90 6.97 42.74
C ALA A 43 -6.27 5.54 42.28
N GLY A 44 -6.51 5.36 40.99
CA GLY A 44 -6.57 4.06 40.31
C GLY A 44 -7.89 3.70 39.66
N GLY A 45 -8.98 4.39 40.00
CA GLY A 45 -10.30 4.14 39.41
C GLY A 45 -10.72 2.66 39.53
N HIS A 46 -10.90 1.98 38.39
CA HIS A 46 -11.28 0.56 38.34
C HIS A 46 -10.13 -0.41 38.67
N LEU A 47 -8.88 0.05 38.76
CA LEU A 47 -7.74 -0.76 39.20
C LEU A 47 -7.62 -0.66 40.73
N PHE A 48 -8.46 -1.42 41.43
CA PHE A 48 -8.47 -1.49 42.89
C PHE A 48 -8.32 -2.92 43.38
N ILE A 49 -7.48 -3.10 44.40
CA ILE A 49 -7.32 -4.37 45.12
C ILE A 49 -7.33 -4.07 46.63
N THR A 50 -7.97 -4.93 47.41
CA THR A 50 -7.90 -4.89 48.88
C THR A 50 -6.56 -5.46 49.34
N SER A 51 -5.64 -4.60 49.79
CA SER A 51 -4.35 -5.02 50.37
C SER A 51 -4.19 -4.53 51.81
N SER A 52 -3.52 -5.33 52.66
CA SER A 52 -3.02 -4.87 53.96
C SER A 52 -1.62 -4.28 53.74
N GLN A 53 -1.40 -3.03 54.13
CA GLN A 53 -0.20 -2.25 53.80
C GLN A 53 1.11 -2.90 54.31
N SER A 54 2.02 -3.27 53.41
CA SER A 54 3.46 -3.33 53.71
C SER A 54 4.30 -3.19 52.44
N SER A 55 5.36 -2.39 52.52
CA SER A 55 6.20 -1.86 51.44
C SER A 55 7.22 -2.85 50.86
N THR A 56 7.40 -2.85 49.54
CA THR A 56 8.64 -3.32 48.89
C THR A 56 8.85 -2.57 47.56
N THR A 57 10.11 -2.24 47.23
CA THR A 57 10.54 -1.46 46.05
C THR A 57 11.26 -2.36 45.05
N VAL A 58 10.85 -2.42 43.77
CA VAL A 58 11.55 -3.15 42.67
C VAL A 58 11.27 -2.51 41.29
N VAL A 59 12.19 -2.69 40.32
CA VAL A 59 12.33 -1.99 39.02
C VAL A 59 12.18 -2.93 37.79
N ALA A 60 11.43 -2.53 36.73
CA ALA A 60 11.51 -3.08 35.34
C ALA A 60 10.73 -2.24 34.26
N ARG A 61 11.01 -2.44 32.95
CA ARG A 61 10.70 -1.62 31.74
C ARG A 61 9.61 -2.18 30.78
N TYR A 62 8.83 -1.29 30.12
CA TYR A 62 8.10 -1.53 28.83
C TYR A 62 8.00 -0.24 27.97
N PRO A 63 7.84 -0.33 26.63
CA PRO A 63 8.03 0.79 25.71
C PRO A 63 6.71 1.46 25.31
N SER A 64 6.42 2.57 25.98
CA SER A 64 5.90 3.77 25.32
C SER A 64 6.90 4.91 25.61
N ARG A 65 6.82 6.07 24.96
CA ARG A 65 7.82 7.17 25.15
C ARG A 65 7.94 7.67 26.60
N ILE A 66 7.14 7.16 27.55
CA ILE A 66 7.27 7.37 28.99
C ILE A 66 7.47 5.99 29.66
N SER A 67 8.66 5.78 30.22
CA SER A 67 9.04 4.55 30.93
C SER A 67 8.75 4.68 32.42
N LEU A 68 7.96 3.77 33.00
CA LEU A 68 7.63 3.71 34.43
C LEU A 68 8.08 2.35 35.01
N SER A 69 8.46 2.29 36.29
CA SER A 69 9.25 1.19 36.88
C SER A 69 8.49 0.36 37.94
N ILE A 70 8.06 -0.88 37.62
CA ILE A 70 7.29 -1.81 38.50
C ILE A 70 7.62 -3.30 38.19
N SER A 71 7.56 -4.21 39.16
CA SER A 71 7.87 -5.65 39.02
C SER A 71 6.65 -6.55 38.73
N THR A 72 6.84 -7.69 38.04
CA THR A 72 5.79 -8.67 37.68
C THR A 72 6.23 -10.12 37.91
N ILE A 73 5.30 -11.03 38.25
CA ILE A 73 5.48 -12.49 38.23
C ILE A 73 4.90 -13.03 36.92
N GLN A 74 5.62 -13.97 36.29
CA GLN A 74 5.22 -14.66 35.07
C GLN A 74 4.69 -16.07 35.42
N ARG A 75 3.47 -16.41 35.00
CA ARG A 75 3.03 -17.81 34.94
C ARG A 75 3.62 -18.46 33.69
N ALA A 76 4.11 -19.70 33.81
CA ALA A 76 4.98 -20.37 32.83
C ALA A 76 4.45 -20.31 31.38
N GLY A 77 5.31 -19.86 30.47
CA GLY A 77 5.04 -19.60 29.06
C GLY A 77 5.96 -18.49 28.58
N GLY A 78 6.93 -18.81 27.73
CA GLY A 78 7.89 -17.84 27.20
C GLY A 78 7.19 -16.79 26.32
N THR A 79 7.61 -15.53 26.42
CA THR A 79 7.09 -14.44 25.59
C THR A 79 8.01 -14.23 24.39
N PHE A 80 7.44 -14.04 23.19
CA PHE A 80 8.13 -13.42 22.06
C PHE A 80 7.53 -12.03 21.82
N LEU A 81 8.40 -11.06 21.53
CA LEU A 81 8.04 -9.68 21.20
C LEU A 81 8.56 -9.39 19.79
N ASP A 82 7.66 -9.04 18.87
CA ASP A 82 8.06 -8.46 17.60
C ASP A 82 7.93 -6.92 17.67
N PHE A 83 9.07 -6.29 17.98
CA PHE A 83 9.31 -4.88 17.70
C PHE A 83 10.75 -4.77 17.20
N ASN A 84 10.95 -4.37 15.95
CA ASN A 84 12.25 -4.14 15.30
C ASN A 84 13.18 -5.36 15.13
N LYS A 85 12.67 -6.58 14.96
CA LYS A 85 13.49 -7.79 14.62
C LYS A 85 14.60 -8.16 15.62
N GLU A 86 14.58 -7.70 16.87
CA GLU A 86 15.50 -8.20 17.91
C GLU A 86 14.77 -9.12 18.90
N TYR A 87 15.28 -10.36 19.02
CA TYR A 87 14.77 -11.37 19.94
C TYR A 87 15.50 -11.25 21.29
N TYR A 88 14.74 -11.12 22.38
CA TYR A 88 15.28 -11.25 23.74
C TYR A 88 14.64 -12.47 24.41
N GLN A 89 15.45 -13.51 24.65
CA GLN A 89 15.05 -14.70 25.39
C GLN A 89 15.39 -14.51 26.87
N VAL A 90 14.42 -14.75 27.75
CA VAL A 90 14.68 -15.00 29.18
C VAL A 90 14.30 -16.45 29.44
N SER A 91 15.29 -17.26 29.82
CA SER A 91 15.06 -18.67 30.16
C SER A 91 14.36 -18.79 31.52
N ALA A 92 13.31 -19.60 31.57
CA ALA A 92 12.74 -20.09 32.82
C ALA A 92 12.85 -21.62 32.82
N GLU A 93 13.49 -22.15 33.85
CA GLU A 93 13.46 -23.58 34.19
C GLU A 93 12.21 -23.89 35.01
N SER A 94 11.64 -25.08 34.76
CA SER A 94 10.61 -25.82 35.51
C SER A 94 9.21 -25.89 34.88
N SER A 95 8.73 -27.13 34.79
CA SER A 95 7.40 -27.55 34.38
C SER A 95 6.44 -27.56 35.57
N PRO A 96 5.23 -27.00 35.47
CA PRO A 96 4.19 -27.15 36.50
C PRO A 96 3.45 -28.51 36.37
N PRO A 97 2.84 -29.00 37.47
CA PRO A 97 2.23 -30.32 37.54
C PRO A 97 0.87 -30.39 36.83
N GLU A 98 0.53 -31.56 36.29
CA GLU A 98 -0.78 -31.87 35.73
C GLU A 98 -1.88 -31.72 36.80
N PHE A 99 -2.86 -30.86 36.53
CA PHE A 99 -4.13 -30.85 37.26
C PHE A 99 -5.23 -31.39 36.34
N CYS A 100 -5.83 -32.52 36.74
CA CYS A 100 -6.85 -33.23 36.00
C CYS A 100 -8.23 -32.55 36.11
N ALA A 101 -8.82 -32.15 34.98
CA ALA A 101 -10.26 -32.01 34.83
C ALA A 101 -10.83 -33.29 34.19
N ARG A 102 -10.76 -34.41 34.91
CA ARG A 102 -11.58 -35.60 34.62
C ARG A 102 -12.59 -35.70 35.75
N GLU A 103 -13.81 -35.25 35.49
CA GLU A 103 -15.07 -35.75 36.07
C GLU A 103 -16.21 -34.78 35.72
N ILE A 104 -16.79 -34.97 34.54
CA ILE A 104 -18.21 -34.63 34.32
C ILE A 104 -18.80 -35.82 33.58
N GLY A 105 -19.26 -36.81 34.33
CA GLY A 105 -19.81 -38.05 33.82
C GLY A 105 -21.15 -37.82 33.11
N VAL A 106 -21.11 -37.78 31.78
CA VAL A 106 -22.30 -37.85 30.93
C VAL A 106 -22.00 -38.84 29.80
N GLU A 107 -22.56 -40.05 29.86
CA GLU A 107 -22.68 -40.91 28.69
C GLU A 107 -23.83 -40.41 27.83
N SER A 108 -23.51 -39.87 26.65
CA SER A 108 -24.46 -39.63 25.57
C SER A 108 -23.70 -39.58 24.25
N GLU A 109 -24.19 -40.35 23.27
CA GLU A 109 -23.62 -40.55 21.94
C GLU A 109 -23.71 -39.30 21.04
N HIS A 110 -24.09 -38.13 21.57
CA HIS A 110 -24.48 -36.94 20.81
C HIS A 110 -23.79 -35.62 21.22
N VAL A 111 -22.70 -35.63 21.99
CA VAL A 111 -21.92 -34.40 22.27
C VAL A 111 -20.43 -34.65 22.12
N ILE A 112 -19.92 -34.52 20.90
CA ILE A 112 -18.48 -34.43 20.61
C ILE A 112 -18.19 -33.06 19.98
N VAL A 113 -18.46 -31.99 20.72
CA VAL A 113 -17.85 -30.69 20.42
C VAL A 113 -17.59 -29.98 21.76
N LYS A 114 -16.32 -29.67 22.06
CA LYS A 114 -15.98 -28.89 23.26
C LYS A 114 -16.49 -27.46 23.08
N VAL A 115 -16.92 -26.82 24.17
CA VAL A 115 -17.33 -25.39 24.18
C VAL A 115 -16.23 -24.52 23.56
N ASP A 116 -14.97 -24.80 23.91
CA ASP A 116 -13.79 -24.13 23.34
C ASP A 116 -13.69 -24.29 21.83
N SER A 117 -14.10 -25.43 21.26
CA SER A 117 -14.06 -25.67 19.82
C SER A 117 -15.12 -24.87 19.07
N VAL A 118 -16.34 -24.77 19.59
CA VAL A 118 -17.40 -23.97 18.95
C VAL A 118 -17.12 -22.47 19.05
N MET A 119 -16.63 -22.00 20.20
CA MET A 119 -16.24 -20.61 20.36
C MET A 119 -14.99 -20.29 19.55
N SER A 120 -14.02 -21.20 19.47
CA SER A 120 -12.86 -21.06 18.57
C SER A 120 -13.29 -20.97 17.11
N ASP A 121 -14.25 -21.77 16.64
CA ASP A 121 -14.74 -21.70 15.27
C ASP A 121 -15.38 -20.34 14.96
N PHE A 122 -16.15 -19.80 15.91
CA PHE A 122 -16.79 -18.48 15.78
C PHE A 122 -15.76 -17.35 15.85
N VAL A 123 -14.82 -17.41 16.79
CA VAL A 123 -13.78 -16.41 17.02
C VAL A 123 -12.73 -16.43 15.91
N GLU A 124 -12.41 -17.59 15.36
CA GLU A 124 -11.52 -17.74 14.22
C GLU A 124 -12.12 -17.11 12.96
N LEU A 125 -13.43 -17.22 12.75
CA LEU A 125 -14.14 -16.50 11.67
C LEU A 125 -14.01 -14.98 11.81
N PHE A 126 -14.18 -14.44 13.03
CA PHE A 126 -14.00 -13.01 13.30
C PHE A 126 -12.53 -12.56 13.27
N ALA A 127 -11.60 -13.39 13.75
CA ALA A 127 -10.16 -13.15 13.66
C ALA A 127 -9.71 -13.13 12.20
N ARG A 128 -10.20 -14.06 11.38
CA ARG A 128 -10.00 -14.08 9.92
C ARG A 128 -10.62 -12.85 9.27
N MET A 129 -11.77 -12.38 9.72
CA MET A 129 -12.38 -11.15 9.21
C MET A 129 -11.51 -9.92 9.51
N ILE A 130 -10.97 -9.80 10.73
CA ILE A 130 -10.09 -8.69 11.12
C ILE A 130 -8.73 -8.79 10.41
N ALA A 131 -8.16 -9.99 10.32
CA ALA A 131 -6.90 -10.25 9.63
C ALA A 131 -7.00 -10.14 8.09
N ASN A 132 -8.20 -10.28 7.52
CA ASN A 132 -8.45 -10.18 6.08
C ASN A 132 -9.35 -8.99 5.71
N ALA A 133 -9.47 -7.96 6.57
CA ALA A 133 -10.35 -6.81 6.37
C ALA A 133 -10.07 -6.04 5.05
N ASP A 134 -8.89 -6.22 4.45
CA ASP A 134 -8.52 -5.64 3.16
C ASP A 134 -9.17 -6.32 1.94
N LYS A 135 -9.94 -7.42 2.10
CA LYS A 135 -10.52 -8.21 0.99
C LYS A 135 -12.01 -7.98 0.68
N GLY A 136 -12.66 -6.98 1.29
CA GLY A 136 -14.10 -6.73 1.10
C GLY A 136 -14.98 -7.70 1.90
N CYS A 137 -16.24 -7.32 2.16
CA CYS A 137 -17.16 -7.98 3.10
C CYS A 137 -17.11 -9.52 3.03
N VAL A 138 -16.56 -10.13 4.08
CA VAL A 138 -16.66 -11.57 4.33
C VAL A 138 -18.11 -11.89 4.68
N ASN A 139 -18.74 -12.76 3.90
CA ASN A 139 -20.05 -13.29 4.25
C ASN A 139 -19.85 -14.18 5.48
N LEU A 140 -20.28 -13.71 6.66
CA LEU A 140 -20.26 -14.53 7.86
C LEU A 140 -21.26 -15.64 7.61
N GLU A 141 -20.77 -16.87 7.34
CA GLU A 141 -21.57 -18.08 7.22
C GLU A 141 -22.18 -18.46 8.57
N LEU A 142 -22.92 -17.51 9.16
CA LEU A 142 -23.68 -17.72 10.37
C LEU A 142 -24.67 -18.85 10.10
N PRO A 143 -24.91 -19.73 11.08
CA PRO A 143 -25.89 -20.80 10.92
C PRO A 143 -27.21 -20.21 10.42
N SER A 144 -27.78 -20.81 9.36
CA SER A 144 -29.03 -20.33 8.77
C SER A 144 -30.25 -20.46 9.70
N MET A 145 -30.06 -21.09 10.86
CA MET A 145 -31.05 -21.19 11.93
C MET A 145 -30.46 -20.67 13.24
N PRO A 146 -31.23 -19.91 14.04
CA PRO A 146 -30.77 -19.45 15.35
C PRO A 146 -30.41 -20.66 16.22
N LEU A 147 -29.29 -20.56 16.94
CA LEU A 147 -28.93 -21.54 17.96
C LEU A 147 -30.06 -21.63 18.98
N ALA A 148 -30.35 -22.85 19.43
CA ALA A 148 -31.39 -23.06 20.43
C ALA A 148 -31.01 -22.30 21.72
N ILE A 149 -31.98 -21.65 22.38
CA ILE A 149 -31.76 -20.78 23.55
C ILE A 149 -31.02 -21.52 24.68
N ASN A 150 -31.30 -22.81 24.86
CA ASN A 150 -30.59 -23.66 25.82
C ASN A 150 -29.10 -23.84 25.48
N ALA A 151 -28.72 -23.90 24.20
CA ALA A 151 -27.32 -23.94 23.79
C ALA A 151 -26.63 -22.60 24.04
N ILE A 152 -27.28 -21.47 23.72
CA ILE A 152 -26.76 -20.12 24.00
C ILE A 152 -26.54 -19.93 25.50
N ASN A 153 -27.50 -20.32 26.33
CA ASN A 153 -27.38 -20.21 27.79
C ASN A 153 -26.28 -21.13 28.35
N GLN A 154 -26.08 -22.31 27.76
CA GLN A 154 -24.96 -23.18 28.13
C GLN A 154 -23.61 -22.56 27.75
N TYR A 155 -23.47 -22.03 26.52
CA TYR A 155 -22.25 -21.33 26.10
C TYR A 155 -21.94 -20.16 27.02
N GLU A 156 -22.93 -19.32 27.31
CA GLU A 156 -22.76 -18.20 28.23
C GLU A 156 -22.31 -18.65 29.62
N THR A 157 -22.88 -19.74 30.15
CA THR A 157 -22.57 -20.25 31.49
C THR A 157 -21.13 -20.77 31.61
N PHE A 158 -20.56 -21.31 30.53
CA PHE A 158 -19.21 -21.86 30.53
C PHE A 158 -18.14 -20.84 30.10
N ASP A 159 -18.49 -19.86 29.28
CA ASP A 159 -17.57 -18.83 28.78
C ASP A 159 -17.42 -17.65 29.76
N ASN A 160 -18.49 -17.27 30.47
CA ASN A 160 -18.51 -16.04 31.26
C ASN A 160 -19.59 -16.02 32.36
N ASN A 161 -19.80 -14.85 32.97
CA ASN A 161 -20.94 -14.64 33.86
C ASN A 161 -22.27 -14.65 33.09
N THR A 162 -23.33 -15.18 33.72
CA THR A 162 -24.72 -15.13 33.23
C THR A 162 -25.15 -13.67 32.93
N GLY A 163 -25.77 -13.43 31.77
CA GLY A 163 -26.13 -12.10 31.26
C GLY A 163 -25.00 -11.35 30.53
N SER A 164 -23.87 -12.01 30.23
CA SER A 164 -22.82 -11.43 29.41
C SER A 164 -23.18 -11.40 27.92
N TYR A 165 -23.91 -12.40 27.41
CA TYR A 165 -24.31 -12.47 26.00
C TYR A 165 -25.47 -11.52 25.67
N ASP A 166 -26.13 -10.95 26.68
CA ASP A 166 -27.08 -9.85 26.55
C ASP A 166 -26.40 -8.49 26.26
N GLN A 167 -25.06 -8.43 26.33
CA GLN A 167 -24.28 -7.22 26.02
C GLN A 167 -23.98 -7.14 24.52
N GLY A 168 -23.43 -6.00 24.05
CA GLY A 168 -23.14 -5.82 22.63
C GLY A 168 -22.18 -6.89 22.07
N LEU A 169 -22.55 -7.51 20.93
CA LEU A 169 -21.78 -8.58 20.26
C LEU A 169 -20.29 -8.24 20.09
N THR A 170 -19.98 -7.00 19.71
CA THR A 170 -18.59 -6.51 19.55
C THR A 170 -17.77 -6.68 20.83
N LYS A 171 -18.38 -6.51 22.01
CA LYS A 171 -17.70 -6.67 23.30
C LYS A 171 -17.34 -8.13 23.56
N GLN A 172 -18.22 -9.07 23.21
CA GLN A 172 -17.95 -10.49 23.39
C GLN A 172 -16.87 -10.98 22.41
N VAL A 173 -16.94 -10.57 21.15
CA VAL A 173 -15.92 -10.91 20.15
C VAL A 173 -14.54 -10.40 20.56
N LEU A 174 -14.43 -9.13 20.98
CA LEU A 174 -13.14 -8.57 21.43
C LEU A 174 -12.61 -9.25 22.70
N LYS A 175 -13.51 -9.61 23.63
CA LYS A 175 -13.13 -10.33 24.84
C LYS A 175 -12.61 -11.73 24.50
N SER A 176 -13.29 -12.47 23.62
CA SER A 176 -12.80 -13.78 23.21
C SER A 176 -11.46 -13.69 22.50
N LEU A 177 -11.24 -12.69 21.63
CA LEU A 177 -9.94 -12.45 20.97
C LEU A 177 -8.81 -12.13 21.95
N GLU A 178 -9.11 -11.49 23.08
CA GLU A 178 -8.13 -11.21 24.14
C GLU A 178 -7.61 -12.49 24.80
N PHE A 179 -8.41 -13.56 24.83
CA PHE A 179 -8.06 -14.84 25.45
C PHE A 179 -7.77 -15.99 24.45
N SER A 180 -8.05 -15.81 23.16
CA SER A 180 -8.03 -16.90 22.16
C SER A 180 -6.80 -16.93 21.23
N THR A 181 -5.77 -16.12 21.46
CA THR A 181 -4.56 -16.19 20.62
C THR A 181 -3.88 -17.54 20.86
N GLY A 182 -3.77 -18.38 19.82
CA GLY A 182 -3.19 -19.74 19.89
C GLY A 182 -1.70 -19.81 20.27
N GLU A 183 -1.08 -18.70 20.62
CA GLU A 183 0.22 -18.62 21.28
C GLU A 183 -0.02 -18.39 22.78
N SER A 184 0.53 -19.26 23.63
CA SER A 184 0.41 -19.12 25.08
C SER A 184 1.17 -17.89 25.58
N PHE A 185 0.54 -16.72 25.53
CA PHE A 185 1.05 -15.55 26.24
C PHE A 185 0.91 -15.83 27.74
N GLY A 186 2.04 -15.95 28.44
CA GLY A 186 2.03 -16.12 29.89
C GLY A 186 1.40 -14.90 30.55
N ASP A 187 0.26 -15.09 31.23
CA ASP A 187 -0.36 -14.04 32.04
C ASP A 187 0.66 -13.47 33.02
N ARG A 188 0.81 -12.14 32.98
CA ARG A 188 1.67 -11.40 33.90
C ARG A 188 0.82 -10.72 34.94
N THR A 189 1.08 -11.01 36.21
CA THR A 189 0.50 -10.28 37.34
C THR A 189 1.59 -9.45 38.00
N GLU A 190 1.31 -8.17 38.26
CA GLU A 190 2.22 -7.28 39.00
C GLU A 190 2.52 -7.83 40.41
N ILE A 191 3.80 -7.79 40.81
CA ILE A 191 4.20 -8.08 42.18
C ILE A 191 3.76 -6.89 43.03
N GLY A 192 2.76 -7.11 43.87
CA GLY A 192 2.22 -6.07 44.76
C GLY A 192 0.84 -5.52 44.36
N ALA A 193 0.15 -6.15 43.39
CA ALA A 193 -1.21 -5.81 42.94
C ALA A 193 -1.31 -4.56 42.03
N SER A 194 -2.31 -4.54 41.15
CA SER A 194 -2.52 -3.56 40.05
C SER A 194 -2.65 -2.08 40.47
N HIS A 195 -2.79 -1.80 41.77
CA HIS A 195 -2.81 -0.44 42.31
C HIS A 195 -1.40 0.18 42.36
N VAL A 196 -0.34 -0.64 42.33
CA VAL A 196 1.06 -0.18 42.37
C VAL A 196 1.38 0.70 41.16
N LEU A 197 0.80 0.41 39.99
CA LEU A 197 0.94 1.26 38.81
C LEU A 197 0.39 2.66 39.00
N THR A 198 -0.82 2.76 39.51
CA THR A 198 -1.49 4.04 39.70
C THR A 198 -0.85 4.82 40.85
N ASP A 199 -0.38 4.14 41.89
CA ASP A 199 0.38 4.74 42.99
C ASP A 199 1.74 5.27 42.54
N TYR A 200 2.44 4.52 41.68
CA TYR A 200 3.73 4.94 41.14
C TYR A 200 3.57 6.19 40.26
N MET A 201 2.60 6.18 39.34
CA MET A 201 2.30 7.34 38.48
C MET A 201 1.90 8.57 39.30
N THR A 202 1.07 8.38 40.32
CA THR A 202 0.66 9.44 41.24
C THR A 202 1.86 10.01 41.99
N LYS A 203 2.69 9.14 42.60
CA LYS A 203 3.91 9.55 43.31
C LYS A 203 4.83 10.34 42.40
N TYR A 204 5.10 9.85 41.19
CA TYR A 204 5.93 10.52 40.21
C TYR A 204 5.43 11.94 39.91
N ILE A 205 4.14 12.08 39.54
CA ILE A 205 3.52 13.38 39.23
C ILE A 205 3.62 14.35 40.41
N THR A 206 3.38 13.85 41.63
CA THR A 206 3.46 14.67 42.85
C THR A 206 4.89 15.02 43.27
N SER A 207 5.88 14.19 42.95
CA SER A 207 7.29 14.42 43.30
C SER A 207 8.05 15.25 42.28
N ALA A 208 7.66 15.18 41.00
CA ALA A 208 8.33 15.90 39.91
C ALA A 208 8.02 17.40 39.91
N ASN A 209 6.91 17.79 40.55
CA ASN A 209 6.46 19.16 40.62
C ASN A 209 6.44 19.63 42.08
N ASP A 210 7.20 20.67 42.40
CA ASP A 210 7.46 21.20 43.76
C ASP A 210 6.21 21.81 44.46
N THR A 211 5.00 21.47 44.00
CA THR A 211 3.72 21.89 44.59
C THR A 211 2.68 20.77 44.57
N ASN A 212 2.06 20.52 45.72
CA ASN A 212 0.87 19.67 45.95
C ASN A 212 -0.40 20.12 45.18
N SER A 213 -0.27 20.80 44.04
CA SER A 213 -1.36 21.56 43.42
C SER A 213 -2.04 20.87 42.23
N PHE A 214 -1.47 19.77 41.72
CA PHE A 214 -1.86 19.16 40.45
C PHE A 214 -2.93 18.07 40.55
N ILE A 215 -2.94 17.26 41.62
CA ILE A 215 -3.98 16.25 41.87
C ILE A 215 -4.72 16.65 43.13
N LYS A 216 -6.02 16.95 43.01
CA LYS A 216 -6.87 17.31 44.16
C LYS A 216 -7.87 16.19 44.42
N PHE A 217 -7.56 15.37 45.41
CA PHE A 217 -8.47 14.36 45.97
C PHE A 217 -9.62 15.00 46.74
N GLY A 218 -10.73 14.27 46.91
CA GLY A 218 -11.93 14.74 47.59
C GLY A 218 -12.67 15.88 46.88
N LYS A 219 -12.42 16.09 45.58
CA LYS A 219 -13.08 17.13 44.77
C LYS A 219 -13.80 16.50 43.58
N SER A 220 -15.12 16.40 43.68
CA SER A 220 -15.98 16.10 42.53
C SER A 220 -16.29 17.38 41.73
N ASP A 221 -16.25 17.26 40.42
CA ASP A 221 -16.65 18.34 39.51
C ASP A 221 -18.17 18.29 39.32
N PHE A 222 -18.91 19.08 40.09
CA PHE A 222 -20.38 19.12 40.00
C PHE A 222 -20.91 20.05 38.91
N SER A 223 -20.07 20.91 38.32
CA SER A 223 -20.48 21.85 37.27
C SER A 223 -19.31 22.23 36.37
N ASN A 224 -19.36 21.81 35.10
CA ASN A 224 -18.34 22.14 34.12
C ASN A 224 -18.82 23.28 33.22
N THR A 225 -18.57 24.54 33.61
CA THR A 225 -18.85 25.71 32.76
C THR A 225 -17.69 25.96 31.81
N SER A 226 -17.74 25.35 30.63
CA SER A 226 -16.85 25.74 29.53
C SER A 226 -17.39 27.00 28.86
N ALA A 227 -16.57 28.05 28.77
CA ALA A 227 -16.92 29.27 28.05
C ALA A 227 -16.85 29.01 26.54
N ALA A 228 -17.87 28.38 25.98
CA ALA A 228 -18.08 28.34 24.55
C ALA A 228 -18.48 29.75 24.08
N ARG A 229 -17.62 30.39 23.30
CA ARG A 229 -17.95 31.66 22.62
C ARG A 229 -19.07 31.40 21.60
N GLU A 230 -20.25 31.92 21.93
CA GLU A 230 -21.39 32.34 21.10
C GLU A 230 -21.68 31.55 19.80
N MET A 231 -22.67 30.65 19.88
CA MET A 231 -23.66 30.45 18.81
C MET A 231 -25.07 30.59 19.39
N HIS A 232 -25.91 31.32 18.68
CA HIS A 232 -27.25 31.78 19.09
C HIS A 232 -28.21 30.67 19.56
N THR A 233 -29.02 31.06 20.55
CA THR A 233 -30.09 30.33 21.23
C THR A 233 -31.26 29.91 20.33
N LEU A 234 -31.67 28.64 20.41
CA LEU A 234 -33.07 28.18 20.32
C LEU A 234 -33.29 27.05 21.34
N GLY A 235 -34.51 27.00 21.90
CA GLY A 235 -34.90 26.31 23.15
C GLY A 235 -34.89 24.77 23.14
N PRO A 236 -35.45 24.14 24.20
CA PRO A 236 -35.24 22.73 24.50
C PRO A 236 -36.25 21.85 23.77
N ASP A 237 -35.89 21.34 22.60
CA ASP A 237 -36.55 20.19 21.99
C ASP A 237 -35.56 19.02 21.88
N LEU A 238 -36.02 17.82 22.25
CA LEU A 238 -35.27 16.58 22.14
C LEU A 238 -34.81 16.35 20.68
N PRO A 239 -33.56 15.89 20.46
CA PRO A 239 -33.03 15.74 19.10
C PRO A 239 -33.80 14.66 18.33
N SER A 240 -34.21 15.00 17.11
CA SER A 240 -34.85 14.05 16.19
C SER A 240 -33.92 12.86 15.87
N PRO A 241 -34.46 11.69 15.48
CA PRO A 241 -33.69 10.46 15.22
C PRO A 241 -32.53 10.60 14.20
N GLY A 242 -32.51 11.66 13.38
CA GLY A 242 -31.45 11.92 12.41
C GLY A 242 -30.10 12.33 13.02
N THR A 243 -30.06 12.88 14.23
CA THR A 243 -28.82 13.39 14.84
C THR A 243 -27.92 12.26 15.35
N PHE A 244 -28.50 11.14 15.75
CA PHE A 244 -27.78 9.94 16.17
C PHE A 244 -27.05 9.28 14.99
N VAL A 245 -27.71 9.18 13.82
CA VAL A 245 -27.13 8.61 12.61
C VAL A 245 -25.95 9.45 12.10
N THR A 246 -26.04 10.77 12.19
CA THR A 246 -24.94 11.69 11.82
C THR A 246 -23.77 11.57 12.79
N ALA A 247 -24.03 11.49 14.11
CA ALA A 247 -22.99 11.29 15.11
C ALA A 247 -22.27 9.94 14.98
N VAL A 248 -23.00 8.87 14.64
CA VAL A 248 -22.42 7.54 14.37
C VAL A 248 -21.57 7.57 13.09
N LYS A 249 -22.02 8.24 12.02
CA LYS A 249 -21.24 8.40 10.78
C LYS A 249 -19.93 9.16 11.00
N GLU A 250 -19.96 10.25 11.77
CA GLU A 250 -18.75 11.01 12.10
C GLU A 250 -17.81 10.24 13.03
N SER A 251 -18.35 9.45 13.97
CA SER A 251 -17.55 8.58 14.84
C SER A 251 -16.90 7.42 14.06
N CYS A 252 -17.60 6.80 13.11
CA CYS A 252 -17.04 5.81 12.19
C CYS A 252 -15.96 6.42 11.27
N ARG A 253 -16.15 7.68 10.83
CA ARG A 253 -15.16 8.41 10.04
C ARG A 253 -13.90 8.71 10.87
N ALA A 254 -14.06 9.14 12.12
CA ALA A 254 -12.95 9.36 13.05
C ALA A 254 -12.21 8.05 13.42
N ALA A 255 -12.94 6.94 13.61
CA ALA A 255 -12.36 5.62 13.84
C ALA A 255 -11.58 5.11 12.61
N THR A 256 -12.07 5.37 11.40
CA THR A 256 -11.37 5.06 10.15
C THR A 256 -10.08 5.89 10.03
N VAL A 257 -10.11 7.17 10.38
CA VAL A 257 -8.93 8.05 10.43
C VAL A 257 -7.92 7.57 11.49
N ALA A 258 -8.37 7.15 12.67
CA ALA A 258 -7.52 6.62 13.72
C ALA A 258 -6.88 5.25 13.37
N ALA A 259 -7.63 4.38 12.70
CA ALA A 259 -7.11 3.12 12.16
C ALA A 259 -6.05 3.37 11.07
N ASN A 260 -6.25 4.38 10.22
CA ASN A 260 -5.29 4.81 9.21
C ASN A 260 -3.99 5.39 9.81
N ILE A 261 -4.09 6.11 10.95
CA ILE A 261 -2.91 6.63 11.67
C ILE A 261 -2.08 5.48 12.27
N LYS A 262 -2.73 4.41 12.76
CA LYS A 262 -2.04 3.23 13.32
C LYS A 262 -1.37 2.38 12.22
N ALA A 263 -1.96 2.31 11.03
CA ALA A 263 -1.34 1.70 9.85
C ALA A 263 -0.14 2.51 9.32
N SER A 264 -0.18 3.85 9.38
CA SER A 264 0.91 4.74 8.95
C SER A 264 2.23 4.53 9.73
N LEU A 265 2.14 4.12 11.00
CA LEU A 265 3.32 3.79 11.82
C LEU A 265 3.97 2.43 11.46
N TYR A 266 3.26 1.55 10.75
CA TYR A 266 3.77 0.24 10.32
C TYR A 266 4.46 0.26 8.94
N TYR A 267 4.20 1.28 8.11
CA TYR A 267 4.68 1.35 6.72
C TYR A 267 5.93 2.23 6.53
N SER A 268 6.22 3.15 7.46
CA SER A 268 7.30 4.15 7.30
C SER A 268 8.73 3.58 7.37
N SER A 269 8.94 2.36 7.90
CA SER A 269 10.27 1.70 7.93
C SER A 269 10.50 0.76 6.75
N THR A 270 9.54 0.65 5.83
CA THR A 270 9.38 -0.54 4.96
C THR A 270 9.52 -0.21 3.47
N LEU A 271 10.11 0.91 3.05
CA LEU A 271 10.28 1.18 1.61
C LEU A 271 11.35 0.31 0.94
N HIS A 272 12.38 -0.11 1.68
CA HIS A 272 13.30 -1.16 1.22
C HIS A 272 12.64 -2.55 1.20
N SER A 273 11.47 -2.74 1.83
CA SER A 273 10.74 -4.03 1.87
C SER A 273 9.47 -4.06 1.01
N LEU A 274 8.93 -2.90 0.61
CA LEU A 274 7.67 -2.76 -0.12
C LEU A 274 7.71 -3.25 -1.57
N CYS A 275 8.90 -3.45 -2.15
CA CYS A 275 9.06 -4.10 -3.46
C CYS A 275 9.43 -5.59 -3.38
N PHE A 276 9.53 -6.17 -2.18
CA PHE A 276 10.23 -7.44 -2.02
C PHE A 276 9.40 -8.52 -1.36
N ALA A 277 8.49 -9.10 -2.14
CA ALA A 277 8.20 -10.54 -2.02
C ALA A 277 9.08 -11.41 -2.93
N VAL A 278 10.07 -10.83 -3.63
CA VAL A 278 11.06 -11.61 -4.38
C VAL A 278 12.00 -12.46 -3.48
N PRO A 279 12.31 -12.11 -2.21
CA PRO A 279 13.12 -12.98 -1.37
C PRO A 279 12.47 -14.34 -1.08
N HIS A 280 11.13 -14.44 -1.16
CA HIS A 280 10.37 -15.68 -0.90
C HIS A 280 9.61 -16.23 -2.11
N LEU A 281 9.39 -15.44 -3.17
CA LEU A 281 9.26 -15.94 -4.55
C LEU A 281 10.61 -16.42 -5.12
N ARG A 282 11.56 -16.77 -4.23
CA ARG A 282 12.43 -17.93 -4.39
C ARG A 282 11.58 -19.18 -4.59
N CYS A 283 10.91 -19.28 -5.75
CA CYS A 283 11.07 -20.50 -6.52
C CYS A 283 12.56 -20.84 -6.44
N HIS A 284 12.95 -22.08 -6.18
CA HIS A 284 14.25 -22.52 -6.71
C HIS A 284 14.34 -21.96 -8.15
N PRO A 285 15.20 -20.97 -8.46
CA PRO A 285 16.64 -20.95 -8.16
C PRO A 285 17.27 -19.55 -7.83
N CYS A 286 18.44 -19.54 -7.20
CA CYS A 286 19.38 -18.40 -7.26
C CYS A 286 20.01 -18.19 -8.65
N ASN A 287 19.38 -18.68 -9.74
CA ASN A 287 19.98 -18.83 -11.08
C ASN A 287 19.20 -18.12 -12.19
N LEU A 288 18.19 -17.28 -11.87
CA LEU A 288 17.47 -16.51 -12.91
C LEU A 288 18.32 -15.38 -13.48
N VAL A 289 19.21 -14.82 -12.67
CA VAL A 289 20.13 -13.73 -13.04
C VAL A 289 21.51 -14.11 -12.55
N GLU A 290 22.45 -14.24 -13.49
CA GLU A 290 23.84 -14.59 -13.19
C GLU A 290 24.75 -13.38 -13.41
N ASP A 291 25.77 -13.22 -12.57
CA ASP A 291 26.76 -12.13 -12.69
C ASP A 291 27.45 -12.15 -14.06
N ALA A 292 27.68 -13.34 -14.63
CA ALA A 292 28.23 -13.50 -15.98
C ALA A 292 27.32 -12.89 -17.05
N ALA A 293 26.00 -13.03 -16.91
CA ALA A 293 25.04 -12.43 -17.84
C ALA A 293 24.95 -10.91 -17.68
N ILE A 294 25.02 -10.40 -16.45
CA ILE A 294 25.10 -8.97 -16.15
C ILE A 294 26.37 -8.37 -16.79
N ARG A 295 27.54 -8.99 -16.53
CA ARG A 295 28.82 -8.58 -17.11
C ARG A 295 28.75 -8.55 -18.63
N ARG A 296 28.26 -9.63 -19.25
CA ARG A 296 28.10 -9.72 -20.71
C ARG A 296 27.24 -8.59 -21.27
N LEU A 297 26.14 -8.22 -20.61
CA LEU A 297 25.33 -7.07 -21.01
C LEU A 297 26.11 -5.75 -20.90
N LEU A 298 26.70 -5.47 -19.74
CA LEU A 298 27.38 -4.20 -19.45
C LEU A 298 28.61 -3.97 -20.35
N GLU A 299 29.34 -5.04 -20.65
CA GLU A 299 30.51 -5.01 -21.52
C GLU A 299 30.14 -5.01 -23.01
N SER A 300 28.89 -5.27 -23.36
CA SER A 300 28.47 -5.39 -24.76
C SER A 300 28.59 -4.07 -25.54
N PRO A 301 28.96 -4.12 -26.84
CA PRO A 301 28.97 -2.93 -27.70
C PRO A 301 27.61 -2.22 -27.75
N SER A 302 26.51 -2.98 -27.73
CA SER A 302 25.16 -2.42 -27.73
C SER A 302 24.90 -1.54 -26.50
N PHE A 303 25.28 -1.99 -25.30
CA PHE A 303 25.04 -1.26 -24.07
C PHE A 303 25.95 -0.03 -23.99
N GLN A 304 27.26 -0.23 -24.17
CA GLN A 304 28.26 0.82 -24.02
C GLN A 304 28.03 1.99 -25.00
N SER A 305 27.67 1.70 -26.25
CA SER A 305 27.45 2.72 -27.28
C SER A 305 26.09 3.44 -27.17
N SER A 306 25.11 2.86 -26.48
CA SER A 306 23.74 3.38 -26.49
C SER A 306 23.27 3.94 -25.14
N PHE A 307 23.80 3.46 -24.00
CA PHE A 307 23.24 3.76 -22.68
C PHE A 307 23.06 5.26 -22.43
N GLN A 308 24.14 6.05 -22.47
CA GLN A 308 24.09 7.49 -22.21
C GLN A 308 23.22 8.26 -23.22
N ARG A 309 23.13 7.77 -24.46
CA ARG A 309 22.33 8.38 -25.53
C ARG A 309 20.84 8.16 -25.32
N VAL A 310 20.41 6.92 -25.09
CA VAL A 310 18.99 6.57 -25.10
C VAL A 310 18.35 6.55 -23.70
N SER A 311 19.12 6.42 -22.62
CA SER A 311 18.60 6.54 -21.23
C SER A 311 18.00 7.92 -20.92
N ARG A 312 18.29 8.94 -21.74
CA ARG A 312 17.68 10.27 -21.64
C ARG A 312 16.34 10.37 -22.38
N SER A 313 15.97 9.36 -23.17
CA SER A 313 14.75 9.35 -23.99
C SER A 313 13.55 8.80 -23.22
N HIS A 314 13.12 9.53 -22.19
CA HIS A 314 12.06 9.14 -21.25
C HIS A 314 10.62 9.28 -21.81
N GLY A 315 10.43 9.88 -22.99
CA GLY A 315 9.12 9.98 -23.65
C GLY A 315 8.11 10.96 -23.02
N VAL A 316 8.52 11.74 -22.01
CA VAL A 316 7.68 12.76 -21.35
C VAL A 316 8.01 14.21 -21.76
N ALA A 317 8.76 14.42 -22.84
CA ALA A 317 8.87 15.74 -23.45
C ALA A 317 7.59 16.06 -24.25
N PHE A 318 6.94 17.19 -23.96
CA PHE A 318 5.67 17.59 -24.55
C PHE A 318 5.84 18.82 -25.45
N PRO A 319 5.36 18.78 -26.72
CA PRO A 319 5.34 19.95 -27.59
C PRO A 319 4.10 20.82 -27.33
N LEU A 320 3.74 21.03 -26.05
CA LEU A 320 2.53 21.73 -25.64
C LEU A 320 2.88 22.97 -24.82
N LYS A 321 2.06 24.01 -24.96
CA LYS A 321 2.09 25.19 -24.08
C LYS A 321 1.00 25.03 -23.02
N PHE A 322 1.42 24.76 -21.78
CA PHE A 322 0.49 24.64 -20.66
C PHE A 322 0.07 26.01 -20.12
N SER A 323 -1.18 26.13 -19.67
CA SER A 323 -1.73 27.36 -19.08
C SER A 323 -1.16 27.64 -17.69
N SER A 324 -0.75 26.59 -16.98
CA SER A 324 -0.10 26.66 -15.68
C SER A 324 0.73 25.40 -15.43
N ILE A 325 1.57 25.44 -14.40
CA ILE A 325 2.37 24.27 -13.97
C ILE A 325 1.48 23.17 -13.40
N LEU A 326 0.36 23.55 -12.76
CA LEU A 326 -0.64 22.59 -12.32
C LEU A 326 -1.32 21.89 -13.51
N SER A 327 -1.62 22.62 -14.58
CA SER A 327 -2.17 22.04 -15.82
C SER A 327 -1.19 21.06 -16.47
N GLU A 328 0.11 21.37 -16.48
CA GLU A 328 1.14 20.44 -16.94
C GLU A 328 1.24 19.20 -16.05
N LEU A 329 1.21 19.40 -14.72
CA LEU A 329 1.21 18.28 -13.77
C LEU A 329 -0.03 17.40 -13.94
N ASN A 330 -1.20 17.98 -14.17
CA ASN A 330 -2.42 17.22 -14.42
C ASN A 330 -2.32 16.40 -15.72
N PHE A 331 -1.87 17.03 -16.81
CA PHE A 331 -1.63 16.34 -18.08
C PHE A 331 -0.66 15.16 -17.91
N LEU A 332 0.48 15.39 -17.25
CA LEU A 332 1.47 14.35 -16.96
C LEU A 332 0.87 13.22 -16.12
N SER A 333 0.04 13.57 -15.13
CA SER A 333 -0.60 12.60 -14.23
C SER A 333 -1.57 11.69 -14.97
N VAL A 334 -2.42 12.26 -15.83
CA VAL A 334 -3.37 11.48 -16.66
C VAL A 334 -2.62 10.63 -17.70
N LEU A 335 -1.54 11.17 -18.29
CA LEU A 335 -0.70 10.40 -19.22
C LEU A 335 -0.11 9.15 -18.53
N CYS A 336 0.38 9.29 -17.29
CA CYS A 336 0.94 8.17 -16.53
C CYS A 336 -0.16 7.21 -16.03
N LEU A 337 -1.32 7.71 -15.64
CA LEU A 337 -2.50 6.91 -15.28
C LEU A 337 -2.90 5.97 -16.42
N LEU A 338 -2.88 6.46 -17.66
CA LEU A 338 -3.28 5.70 -18.85
C LEU A 338 -2.14 4.91 -19.49
N ASN A 339 -0.95 4.85 -18.88
CA ASN A 339 0.21 4.13 -19.39
C ASN A 339 0.05 2.60 -19.25
N PHE A 340 -0.92 2.05 -20.00
CA PHE A 340 -1.22 0.62 -20.14
C PHE A 340 -1.57 0.28 -21.60
N ALA A 341 -2.21 -0.88 -21.81
CA ALA A 341 -2.61 -1.44 -23.11
C ALA A 341 -1.44 -2.03 -23.91
N SER A 342 -0.35 -2.35 -23.22
CA SER A 342 0.82 -3.00 -23.81
C SER A 342 0.52 -4.39 -24.41
N GLY A 343 -0.44 -5.13 -23.83
CA GLY A 343 -0.99 -6.37 -24.37
C GLY A 343 -1.83 -6.23 -25.65
N TYR A 344 -2.13 -5.00 -26.05
CA TYR A 344 -2.87 -4.66 -27.28
C TYR A 344 -1.97 -4.02 -28.34
N ARG A 345 -0.64 -4.10 -28.17
CA ARG A 345 0.36 -3.50 -29.07
C ARG A 345 0.12 -3.84 -30.54
N VAL A 346 -0.15 -5.11 -30.87
CA VAL A 346 -0.30 -5.56 -32.26
C VAL A 346 -1.58 -5.00 -32.89
N PRO A 347 -2.79 -5.18 -32.30
CA PRO A 347 -4.01 -4.53 -32.78
C PRO A 347 -3.89 -3.01 -32.94
N LEU A 348 -3.26 -2.33 -31.97
CA LEU A 348 -3.04 -0.89 -32.03
C LEU A 348 -2.12 -0.50 -33.20
N HIS A 349 -1.07 -1.29 -33.45
CA HIS A 349 -0.19 -1.05 -34.58
C HIS A 349 -0.88 -1.27 -35.93
N VAL A 350 -1.79 -2.24 -36.02
CA VAL A 350 -2.59 -2.52 -37.22
C VAL A 350 -3.50 -1.34 -37.55
N GLN A 351 -4.21 -0.79 -36.55
CA GLN A 351 -5.15 0.30 -36.81
C GLN A 351 -4.49 1.67 -36.96
N THR A 352 -3.48 2.00 -36.14
CA THR A 352 -2.95 3.37 -36.06
C THR A 352 -1.49 3.51 -36.51
N GLY A 353 -0.80 2.41 -36.80
CA GLY A 353 0.63 2.41 -37.11
C GLY A 353 1.54 2.73 -35.92
N ARG A 354 0.99 2.76 -34.69
CA ARG A 354 1.67 3.18 -33.46
C ARG A 354 1.65 2.08 -32.41
N GLY A 355 2.66 2.07 -31.53
CA GLY A 355 2.67 1.20 -30.35
C GLY A 355 1.73 1.71 -29.25
N ALA A 356 1.54 0.93 -28.18
CA ALA A 356 0.62 1.25 -27.08
C ALA A 356 0.88 2.64 -26.47
N TRP A 357 2.09 2.91 -25.99
CA TRP A 357 2.47 4.20 -25.41
C TRP A 357 2.21 5.40 -26.34
N ASP A 358 2.50 5.26 -27.64
CA ASP A 358 2.32 6.36 -28.59
C ASP A 358 0.84 6.61 -28.90
N ASN A 359 -0.01 5.57 -28.83
CA ASN A 359 -1.47 5.73 -28.88
C ASN A 359 -1.99 6.45 -27.63
N ILE A 360 -1.54 6.05 -26.43
CA ILE A 360 -1.92 6.72 -25.18
C ILE A 360 -1.49 8.20 -25.20
N ARG A 361 -0.26 8.50 -25.62
CA ARG A 361 0.20 9.90 -25.77
C ARG A 361 -0.67 10.69 -26.74
N ALA A 362 -0.96 10.12 -27.91
CA ALA A 362 -1.80 10.79 -28.90
C ALA A 362 -3.21 11.03 -28.37
N PHE A 363 -3.78 10.07 -27.65
CA PHE A 363 -5.07 10.21 -26.99
C PHE A 363 -5.06 11.33 -25.95
N THR A 364 -4.11 11.34 -25.00
CA THR A 364 -4.03 12.40 -23.98
C THR A 364 -3.79 13.78 -24.60
N PHE A 365 -2.99 13.87 -25.68
CA PHE A 365 -2.85 15.12 -26.44
C PHE A 365 -4.18 15.57 -27.07
N SER A 366 -4.93 14.64 -27.66
CA SER A 366 -6.25 14.93 -28.23
C SER A 366 -7.22 15.48 -27.18
N LEU A 367 -7.23 14.89 -25.98
CA LEU A 367 -8.03 15.40 -24.85
C LEU A 367 -7.61 16.82 -24.46
N TYR A 368 -6.32 17.04 -24.22
CA TYR A 368 -5.79 18.35 -23.81
C TYR A 368 -6.10 19.46 -24.82
N LEU A 369 -5.86 19.19 -26.11
CA LEU A 369 -6.09 20.16 -27.17
C LEU A 369 -7.59 20.44 -27.35
N SER A 370 -8.44 19.44 -27.19
CA SER A 370 -9.90 19.61 -27.26
C SER A 370 -10.42 20.44 -26.09
N SER A 371 -9.88 20.24 -24.87
CA SER A 371 -10.19 21.08 -23.71
C SER A 371 -9.91 22.57 -23.95
N ALA A 372 -8.86 22.89 -24.70
CA ALA A 372 -8.50 24.27 -25.03
C ALA A 372 -9.46 24.94 -26.05
N THR A 373 -10.28 24.16 -26.76
CA THR A 373 -11.17 24.65 -27.83
C THR A 373 -12.64 24.81 -27.41
N GLY A 374 -12.94 24.71 -26.11
CA GLY A 374 -14.28 24.98 -25.58
C GLY A 374 -15.20 23.77 -25.41
N GLN A 375 -14.68 22.54 -25.59
CA GLN A 375 -15.40 21.28 -25.30
C GLN A 375 -15.55 20.98 -23.80
N GLY A 376 -15.17 21.91 -22.93
CA GLY A 376 -15.00 21.68 -21.49
C GLY A 376 -13.68 20.98 -21.16
N ASP A 377 -13.27 21.01 -19.90
CA ASP A 377 -12.00 20.38 -19.50
C ASP A 377 -12.14 18.86 -19.37
N LEU A 378 -11.76 18.14 -20.43
CA LEU A 378 -11.78 16.68 -20.51
C LEU A 378 -10.78 15.99 -19.58
N LEU A 379 -9.80 16.73 -19.03
CA LEU A 379 -8.82 16.21 -18.07
C LEU A 379 -9.18 16.56 -16.61
N SER A 380 -10.31 17.24 -16.39
CA SER A 380 -10.88 17.47 -15.05
C SER A 380 -11.56 16.21 -14.51
N ALA A 381 -11.81 16.17 -13.20
CA ALA A 381 -12.60 15.12 -12.55
C ALA A 381 -13.96 14.91 -13.24
N LYS A 382 -14.65 16.00 -13.56
CA LYS A 382 -15.93 15.98 -14.28
C LYS A 382 -15.79 15.45 -15.70
N GLY A 383 -14.78 15.93 -16.44
CA GLY A 383 -14.52 15.50 -17.81
C GLY A 383 -14.18 14.01 -17.92
N MET A 384 -13.37 13.49 -16.99
CA MET A 384 -13.04 12.07 -16.92
C MET A 384 -14.26 11.22 -16.53
N LYS A 385 -15.08 11.70 -15.58
CA LYS A 385 -16.30 11.02 -15.13
C LYS A 385 -17.36 10.87 -16.22
N THR A 386 -17.47 11.84 -17.14
CA THR A 386 -18.46 11.81 -18.22
C THR A 386 -17.96 11.21 -19.53
N MET A 387 -16.68 10.84 -19.62
CA MET A 387 -16.07 10.27 -20.81
C MET A 387 -16.67 8.90 -21.12
N ASN A 388 -17.24 8.73 -22.32
CA ASN A 388 -17.79 7.46 -22.79
C ASN A 388 -16.91 6.78 -23.86
N GLU A 389 -17.20 5.51 -24.14
CA GLU A 389 -16.48 4.68 -25.10
C GLU A 389 -16.38 5.29 -26.51
N GLN A 390 -17.45 5.96 -26.97
CA GLN A 390 -17.47 6.61 -28.29
C GLN A 390 -16.50 7.80 -28.34
N GLN A 391 -16.48 8.63 -27.31
CA GLN A 391 -15.55 9.75 -27.19
C GLN A 391 -14.11 9.25 -27.09
N VAL A 392 -13.87 8.18 -26.32
CA VAL A 392 -12.55 7.55 -26.23
C VAL A 392 -12.09 7.06 -27.61
N ALA A 393 -12.94 6.30 -28.32
CA ALA A 393 -12.62 5.82 -29.67
C ALA A 393 -12.33 6.96 -30.65
N GLN A 394 -13.13 8.03 -30.60
CA GLN A 394 -12.96 9.22 -31.44
C GLN A 394 -11.63 9.93 -31.15
N HIS A 395 -11.30 10.20 -29.89
CA HIS A 395 -10.06 10.87 -29.51
C HIS A 395 -8.82 10.00 -29.73
N MET A 396 -8.95 8.67 -29.64
CA MET A 396 -7.90 7.72 -30.02
C MET A 396 -7.71 7.62 -31.53
N GLY A 397 -8.74 7.96 -32.33
CA GLY A 397 -8.73 7.81 -33.78
C GLY A 397 -8.75 6.34 -34.22
N VAL A 398 -9.58 5.52 -33.56
CA VAL A 398 -9.67 4.06 -33.79
C VAL A 398 -11.08 3.62 -34.18
N THR A 399 -11.18 2.45 -34.82
CA THR A 399 -12.46 1.84 -35.18
C THR A 399 -12.77 0.68 -34.23
N VAL A 400 -13.94 0.72 -33.59
CA VAL A 400 -14.43 -0.27 -32.61
C VAL A 400 -15.46 -1.25 -33.18
N HIS A 401 -15.78 -1.15 -34.47
CA HIS A 401 -16.70 -2.05 -35.14
C HIS A 401 -15.93 -3.16 -35.87
N VAL A 402 -16.43 -4.39 -35.79
CA VAL A 402 -15.94 -5.55 -36.52
C VAL A 402 -17.03 -5.97 -37.50
N GLU A 403 -16.67 -6.08 -38.78
CA GLU A 403 -17.56 -6.57 -39.82
C GLU A 403 -17.82 -8.07 -39.62
N ARG A 404 -19.09 -8.45 -39.56
CA ARG A 404 -19.55 -9.84 -39.50
C ARG A 404 -20.66 -10.10 -40.52
N PRO A 405 -20.70 -11.27 -41.16
CA PRO A 405 -21.84 -11.64 -42.01
C PRO A 405 -23.15 -11.62 -41.22
N HIS A 406 -24.20 -11.04 -41.80
CA HIS A 406 -25.54 -11.05 -41.21
C HIS A 406 -26.07 -12.47 -41.11
N GLU A 407 -26.60 -12.88 -39.96
CA GLU A 407 -26.97 -14.28 -39.66
C GLU A 407 -27.97 -14.88 -40.67
N SER A 408 -28.88 -14.06 -41.19
CA SER A 408 -29.98 -14.51 -42.05
C SER A 408 -29.97 -14.00 -43.49
N ILE A 409 -29.08 -13.07 -43.86
CA ILE A 409 -29.07 -12.45 -45.19
C ILE A 409 -27.72 -12.74 -45.86
N PRO A 410 -27.64 -13.75 -46.74
CA PRO A 410 -26.42 -14.06 -47.46
C PRO A 410 -25.90 -12.85 -48.24
N GLY A 411 -24.62 -12.52 -48.05
CA GLY A 411 -23.95 -11.41 -48.73
C GLY A 411 -24.05 -10.04 -48.04
N LEU A 412 -24.81 -9.91 -46.94
CA LEU A 412 -24.83 -8.70 -46.10
C LEU A 412 -23.81 -8.82 -44.96
N THR A 413 -23.03 -7.76 -44.71
CA THR A 413 -22.20 -7.62 -43.49
C THR A 413 -22.76 -6.53 -42.58
N VAL A 414 -22.62 -6.74 -41.27
CA VAL A 414 -22.99 -5.79 -40.22
C VAL A 414 -21.76 -5.48 -39.39
N GLY A 415 -21.53 -4.20 -39.10
CA GLY A 415 -20.55 -3.77 -38.13
C GLY A 415 -21.09 -3.92 -36.71
N GLU A 416 -20.51 -4.80 -35.92
CA GLU A 416 -20.83 -4.96 -34.50
C GLU A 416 -19.73 -4.38 -33.62
N LEU A 417 -20.07 -3.77 -32.49
CA LEU A 417 -19.07 -3.35 -31.50
C LEU A 417 -18.29 -4.56 -31.01
N GLY A 418 -16.96 -4.53 -31.13
CA GLY A 418 -16.16 -5.67 -30.75
C GLY A 418 -14.69 -5.58 -31.10
N GLY A 419 -14.00 -6.67 -30.81
CA GLY A 419 -12.58 -6.84 -31.11
C GLY A 419 -11.65 -6.16 -30.10
N PRO A 420 -10.34 -6.45 -30.22
CA PRO A 420 -9.35 -6.08 -29.20
C PRO A 420 -9.20 -4.57 -28.98
N ILE A 421 -9.55 -3.74 -29.97
CA ILE A 421 -9.49 -2.29 -29.83
C ILE A 421 -10.67 -1.76 -29.02
N TYR A 422 -11.84 -2.39 -29.14
CA TYR A 422 -12.98 -2.04 -28.29
C TYR A 422 -12.70 -2.35 -26.82
N ASP A 423 -11.98 -3.44 -26.54
CA ASP A 423 -11.54 -3.78 -25.18
C ASP A 423 -10.60 -2.70 -24.60
N VAL A 424 -9.66 -2.17 -25.39
CA VAL A 424 -8.81 -1.03 -24.97
C VAL A 424 -9.65 0.20 -24.66
N VAL A 425 -10.63 0.51 -25.51
CA VAL A 425 -11.54 1.64 -25.34
C VAL A 425 -12.32 1.50 -24.02
N LYS A 426 -12.82 0.30 -23.70
CA LYS A 426 -13.48 0.01 -22.42
C LYS A 426 -12.56 0.21 -21.23
N LEU A 427 -11.33 -0.32 -21.28
CA LEU A 427 -10.36 -0.18 -20.20
C LEU A 427 -10.01 1.29 -19.93
N ILE A 428 -9.84 2.10 -20.98
CA ILE A 428 -9.59 3.55 -20.85
C ILE A 428 -10.82 4.26 -20.29
N SER A 429 -12.01 3.99 -20.82
CA SER A 429 -13.25 4.61 -20.35
C SER A 429 -13.48 4.31 -18.87
N SER A 430 -13.41 3.05 -18.44
CA SER A 430 -13.57 2.66 -17.04
C SER A 430 -12.53 3.33 -16.14
N THR A 431 -11.26 3.34 -16.56
CA THR A 431 -10.18 3.96 -15.79
C THR A 431 -10.41 5.46 -15.57
N LEU A 432 -10.84 6.17 -16.62
CA LEU A 432 -11.15 7.60 -16.55
C LEU A 432 -12.37 7.84 -15.67
N THR A 433 -13.46 7.09 -15.88
CA THR A 433 -14.70 7.26 -15.12
C THR A 433 -14.49 7.00 -13.63
N GLU A 434 -13.81 5.91 -13.26
CA GLU A 434 -13.50 5.58 -11.86
C GLU A 434 -12.59 6.63 -11.21
N THR A 435 -11.57 7.09 -11.94
CA THR A 435 -10.66 8.13 -11.43
C THR A 435 -11.38 9.46 -11.26
N GLY A 436 -12.18 9.86 -12.25
CA GLY A 436 -12.99 11.07 -12.20
C GLY A 436 -14.00 11.06 -11.05
N GLN A 437 -14.65 9.91 -10.83
CA GLN A 437 -15.57 9.70 -9.72
C GLN A 437 -14.86 9.85 -8.37
N PHE A 438 -13.72 9.20 -8.16
CA PHE A 438 -12.94 9.33 -6.92
C PHE A 438 -12.53 10.78 -6.65
N LEU A 439 -12.05 11.48 -7.68
CA LEU A 439 -11.60 12.87 -7.55
C LEU A 439 -12.76 13.79 -7.15
N ASP A 440 -13.92 13.65 -7.80
CA ASP A 440 -15.14 14.40 -7.50
C ASP A 440 -15.61 14.15 -6.06
N ASP A 441 -15.67 12.87 -5.64
CA ASP A 441 -16.07 12.47 -4.28
C ASP A 441 -15.09 12.96 -3.20
N SER A 442 -13.81 13.08 -3.56
CA SER A 442 -12.74 13.54 -2.68
C SER A 442 -12.51 15.06 -2.73
N GLY A 443 -13.30 15.80 -3.51
CA GLY A 443 -13.20 17.26 -3.63
C GLY A 443 -12.02 17.77 -4.48
N TYR A 444 -11.40 16.92 -5.29
CA TYR A 444 -10.36 17.30 -6.25
C TYR A 444 -10.96 17.66 -7.60
N SER A 445 -10.59 18.82 -8.13
CA SER A 445 -11.01 19.24 -9.48
C SER A 445 -10.31 18.45 -10.59
N GLU A 446 -9.11 17.94 -10.34
CA GLU A 446 -8.28 17.24 -11.33
C GLU A 446 -7.22 16.36 -10.65
N LEU A 447 -6.67 15.38 -11.38
CA LEU A 447 -5.69 14.43 -10.84
C LEU A 447 -4.37 15.13 -10.45
N GLY A 448 -3.96 16.16 -11.19
CA GLY A 448 -2.78 16.96 -10.87
C GLY A 448 -2.84 17.60 -9.48
N SER A 449 -4.03 17.96 -8.99
CA SER A 449 -4.21 18.52 -7.65
C SER A 449 -3.97 17.48 -6.55
N LEU A 450 -4.48 16.25 -6.73
CA LEU A 450 -4.19 15.12 -5.83
C LEU A 450 -2.69 14.81 -5.80
N VAL A 451 -2.03 14.80 -6.97
CA VAL A 451 -0.58 14.54 -7.07
C VAL A 451 0.21 15.65 -6.39
N LEU A 452 -0.15 16.92 -6.61
CA LEU A 452 0.50 18.06 -5.95
C LEU A 452 0.38 17.98 -4.42
N GLU A 453 -0.80 17.63 -3.91
CA GLU A 453 -1.00 17.43 -2.47
C GLU A 453 -0.15 16.26 -1.95
N SER A 454 -0.13 15.15 -2.69
CA SER A 454 0.67 13.97 -2.33
C SER A 454 2.16 14.32 -2.26
N LEU A 455 2.68 15.08 -3.23
CA LEU A 455 4.05 15.58 -3.22
C LEU A 455 4.31 16.47 -1.99
N LYS A 456 3.43 17.44 -1.71
CA LYS A 456 3.54 18.33 -0.54
C LYS A 456 3.56 17.56 0.78
N GLU A 457 2.74 16.53 0.92
CA GLU A 457 2.75 15.67 2.09
C GLU A 457 4.02 14.82 2.18
N GLY A 458 4.45 14.23 1.07
CA GLY A 458 5.71 13.49 1.00
C GLY A 458 6.93 14.36 1.31
N GLY A 459 6.86 15.67 1.03
CA GLY A 459 7.90 16.63 1.42
C GLY A 459 7.97 16.93 2.92
N LYS A 460 6.96 16.53 3.70
CA LYS A 460 6.99 16.60 5.17
C LYS A 460 7.66 15.36 5.79
N ALA A 461 7.78 14.28 5.03
CA ALA A 461 8.48 13.07 5.46
C ALA A 461 10.00 13.26 5.34
N ASN A 462 10.75 12.38 5.98
CA ASN A 462 12.21 12.32 5.79
C ASN A 462 12.54 12.10 4.31
N PRO A 463 13.65 12.63 3.78
CA PRO A 463 14.01 12.50 2.36
C PRO A 463 14.00 11.05 1.84
N ASP A 464 14.45 10.10 2.66
CA ASP A 464 14.48 8.67 2.33
C ASP A 464 13.08 8.01 2.32
N ALA A 465 12.10 8.58 3.04
CA ALA A 465 10.73 8.07 3.11
C ALA A 465 9.78 8.79 2.13
N SER A 466 10.19 9.94 1.59
CA SER A 466 9.37 10.81 0.75
C SER A 466 8.77 10.08 -0.45
N LEU A 467 9.56 9.26 -1.15
CA LEU A 467 9.09 8.49 -2.31
C LEU A 467 7.92 7.57 -1.94
N GLY A 468 8.03 6.82 -0.84
CA GLY A 468 6.98 5.91 -0.43
C GLY A 468 5.75 6.59 0.14
N ALA A 469 5.91 7.71 0.84
CA ALA A 469 4.77 8.50 1.30
C ALA A 469 3.91 8.97 0.11
N VAL A 470 4.56 9.45 -0.96
CA VAL A 470 3.86 9.84 -2.19
C VAL A 470 3.24 8.61 -2.86
N LEU A 471 4.00 7.53 -3.02
CA LEU A 471 3.55 6.29 -3.67
C LEU A 471 2.33 5.68 -2.97
N GLU A 472 2.39 5.54 -1.65
CA GLU A 472 1.32 4.97 -0.83
C GLU A 472 0.03 5.76 -1.02
N ARG A 473 0.11 7.09 -0.95
CA ARG A 473 -1.06 7.94 -1.13
C ARG A 473 -1.70 7.77 -2.51
N LEU A 474 -0.89 7.73 -3.57
CA LEU A 474 -1.39 7.55 -4.94
C LEU A 474 -2.05 6.19 -5.14
N VAL A 475 -1.42 5.12 -4.66
CA VAL A 475 -1.92 3.74 -4.79
C VAL A 475 -3.19 3.51 -3.96
N ARG A 476 -3.26 4.09 -2.76
CA ARG A 476 -4.47 4.03 -1.93
C ARG A 476 -5.62 4.81 -2.56
N ALA A 477 -5.36 5.98 -3.13
CA ALA A 477 -6.37 6.83 -3.72
C ALA A 477 -6.96 6.25 -5.02
N ILE A 478 -6.11 5.90 -6.00
CA ILE A 478 -6.57 5.57 -7.36
C ILE A 478 -6.41 4.06 -7.64
N PRO A 479 -7.50 3.31 -7.88
CA PRO A 479 -7.44 1.87 -8.16
C PRO A 479 -6.51 1.49 -9.31
N ALA A 480 -6.48 2.29 -10.38
CA ALA A 480 -5.62 2.03 -11.53
C ALA A 480 -4.11 2.12 -11.21
N PHE A 481 -3.69 2.65 -10.06
CA PHE A 481 -2.31 2.62 -9.59
C PHE A 481 -1.97 1.37 -8.74
N ARG A 482 -2.97 0.56 -8.36
CA ARG A 482 -2.83 -0.65 -7.52
C ARG A 482 -2.33 -1.86 -8.29
N ASP A 483 -1.21 -1.68 -8.98
CA ASP A 483 -0.52 -2.72 -9.74
C ASP A 483 0.18 -3.71 -8.79
N MET A 484 -0.62 -4.66 -8.30
CA MET A 484 -0.24 -5.68 -7.33
C MET A 484 -1.11 -6.94 -7.45
N THR A 485 -0.58 -8.09 -7.03
CA THR A 485 -1.31 -9.36 -6.98
C THR A 485 -0.75 -10.30 -5.91
N ILE A 486 -1.39 -11.43 -5.68
CA ILE A 486 -0.85 -12.54 -4.90
C ILE A 486 -0.35 -13.62 -5.88
N VAL A 487 0.88 -14.09 -5.71
CA VAL A 487 1.47 -15.23 -6.44
C VAL A 487 1.99 -16.22 -5.40
N ASP A 488 1.58 -17.48 -5.46
CA ASP A 488 2.02 -18.53 -4.52
C ASP A 488 1.87 -18.13 -3.04
N GLY A 489 0.77 -17.44 -2.71
CA GLY A 489 0.49 -16.91 -1.37
C GLY A 489 1.30 -15.66 -0.97
N GLN A 490 2.16 -15.15 -1.86
CA GLN A 490 3.00 -13.98 -1.62
C GLN A 490 2.50 -12.74 -2.37
N ALA A 491 2.45 -11.60 -1.69
CA ALA A 491 2.01 -10.34 -2.30
C ALA A 491 3.13 -9.73 -3.17
N VAL A 492 2.87 -9.55 -4.46
CA VAL A 492 3.78 -8.92 -5.42
C VAL A 492 3.31 -7.51 -5.71
N TYR A 493 4.18 -6.53 -5.49
CA TYR A 493 3.92 -5.11 -5.73
C TYR A 493 4.83 -4.61 -6.85
N CYS A 494 4.26 -4.15 -7.97
CA CYS A 494 5.03 -3.58 -9.07
C CYS A 494 4.82 -2.06 -9.18
N PHE A 495 3.61 -1.57 -8.94
CA PHE A 495 3.26 -0.14 -8.92
C PHE A 495 3.82 0.69 -10.08
N LYS A 496 3.96 0.09 -11.28
CA LYS A 496 4.69 0.64 -12.43
C LYS A 496 4.29 2.08 -12.74
N LYS A 497 2.99 2.32 -12.92
CA LYS A 497 2.48 3.64 -13.33
C LYS A 497 2.64 4.72 -12.26
N ALA A 498 2.50 4.36 -10.98
CA ALA A 498 2.64 5.32 -9.88
C ALA A 498 4.10 5.70 -9.67
N LEU A 499 5.01 4.71 -9.69
CA LEU A 499 6.45 4.95 -9.63
C LEU A 499 6.94 5.76 -10.84
N PHE A 500 6.48 5.40 -12.04
CA PHE A 500 6.80 6.15 -13.25
C PHE A 500 6.28 7.59 -13.19
N LEU A 501 5.07 7.83 -12.65
CA LEU A 501 4.54 9.18 -12.45
C LEU A 501 5.47 10.02 -11.55
N ILE A 502 5.86 9.49 -10.39
CA ILE A 502 6.75 10.21 -9.46
C ILE A 502 8.10 10.52 -10.13
N HIS A 503 8.65 9.56 -10.88
CA HIS A 503 9.89 9.77 -11.63
C HIS A 503 9.73 10.77 -12.78
N ALA A 504 8.61 10.73 -13.50
CA ALA A 504 8.33 11.66 -14.58
C ALA A 504 8.16 13.10 -14.06
N VAL A 505 7.63 13.28 -12.85
CA VAL A 505 7.63 14.57 -12.15
C VAL A 505 9.07 15.04 -11.89
N LYS A 506 9.97 14.18 -11.41
CA LYS A 506 11.40 14.51 -11.25
C LYS A 506 12.03 14.95 -12.58
N ILE A 507 11.75 14.23 -13.66
CA ILE A 507 12.27 14.59 -14.99
C ILE A 507 11.77 15.95 -15.47
N ARG A 508 10.46 16.24 -15.32
CA ARG A 508 9.85 17.47 -15.84
C ARG A 508 10.16 18.70 -15.00
N PHE A 509 10.15 18.54 -13.67
CA PHE A 509 10.15 19.68 -12.74
C PHE A 509 11.41 19.71 -11.85
N GLY A 510 12.23 18.67 -11.84
CA GLY A 510 13.39 18.56 -10.95
C GLY A 510 14.64 19.34 -11.37
N SER A 511 14.75 19.74 -12.64
CA SER A 511 15.88 20.57 -13.11
C SER A 511 15.68 22.07 -12.87
N VAL A 512 14.56 22.49 -12.28
CA VAL A 512 14.28 23.89 -11.98
C VAL A 512 15.04 24.28 -10.68
N PRO A 513 15.85 25.36 -10.67
CA PRO A 513 16.69 25.73 -9.53
C PRO A 513 15.94 25.93 -8.20
N SER A 514 14.65 26.20 -8.24
CA SER A 514 13.75 26.27 -7.09
C SER A 514 12.45 25.58 -7.46
N PRO A 515 12.32 24.27 -7.19
CA PRO A 515 11.12 23.54 -7.54
C PRO A 515 9.92 24.07 -6.74
N LEU A 516 8.79 24.26 -7.41
CA LEU A 516 7.59 24.88 -6.84
C LEU A 516 6.87 23.99 -5.81
N PHE A 517 7.24 22.73 -5.76
CA PHE A 517 6.76 21.74 -4.82
C PHE A 517 7.89 20.74 -4.55
N PRO A 518 7.88 20.08 -3.38
CA PRO A 518 8.86 19.04 -3.06
C PRO A 518 8.77 17.89 -4.06
N ILE A 519 9.93 17.41 -4.53
CA ILE A 519 10.04 16.30 -5.47
C ILE A 519 10.88 15.21 -4.80
N PRO A 520 10.34 14.00 -4.59
CA PRO A 520 11.09 12.90 -4.00
C PRO A 520 12.33 12.53 -4.82
N ASN A 521 13.39 12.08 -4.14
CA ASN A 521 14.49 11.44 -4.86
C ASN A 521 14.05 10.05 -5.34
N THR A 522 14.19 9.81 -6.64
CA THR A 522 13.87 8.53 -7.28
C THR A 522 15.10 7.73 -7.70
N ASP A 523 16.33 8.13 -7.34
CA ASP A 523 17.55 7.42 -7.79
C ASP A 523 17.67 5.99 -7.22
N ARG A 524 16.92 5.72 -6.14
CA ARG A 524 16.75 4.41 -5.52
C ARG A 524 15.38 3.78 -5.79
N ALA A 525 14.57 4.37 -6.67
CA ALA A 525 13.31 3.76 -7.06
C ALA A 525 13.58 2.45 -7.82
N PRO A 526 12.73 1.42 -7.68
CA PRO A 526 12.83 0.21 -8.49
C PRO A 526 12.52 0.52 -9.97
N ALA A 527 12.85 -0.42 -10.86
CA ALA A 527 12.50 -0.32 -12.28
C ALA A 527 10.97 -0.36 -12.49
N PHE A 528 10.46 0.34 -13.51
CA PHE A 528 9.03 0.48 -13.77
C PHE A 528 8.54 -0.64 -14.68
N SER A 529 8.70 -1.88 -14.19
CA SER A 529 8.54 -3.12 -14.96
C SER A 529 7.18 -3.22 -15.67
N ASP A 530 7.17 -3.02 -16.98
CA ASP A 530 6.04 -3.22 -17.89
C ASP A 530 6.13 -4.57 -18.60
N ASN A 531 5.68 -4.69 -19.86
CA ASN A 531 5.92 -5.90 -20.65
C ASN A 531 7.21 -5.84 -21.50
N VAL A 532 7.83 -4.66 -21.64
CA VAL A 532 9.06 -4.45 -22.42
C VAL A 532 10.25 -4.94 -21.62
N LEU A 533 10.49 -4.38 -20.43
CA LEU A 533 11.64 -4.69 -19.59
C LEU A 533 11.87 -6.21 -19.43
N PRO A 534 10.91 -6.96 -18.86
CA PRO A 534 11.03 -8.41 -18.72
C PRO A 534 11.29 -9.15 -20.03
N SER A 535 10.57 -8.80 -21.11
CA SER A 535 10.74 -9.49 -22.39
C SER A 535 12.13 -9.23 -22.98
N ILE A 536 12.62 -8.00 -22.91
CA ILE A 536 13.94 -7.62 -23.42
C ILE A 536 15.04 -8.28 -22.59
N LEU A 537 14.95 -8.27 -21.25
CA LEU A 537 15.94 -8.91 -20.39
C LEU A 537 16.02 -10.43 -20.62
N VAL A 538 14.92 -11.09 -20.99
CA VAL A 538 14.92 -12.49 -21.43
C VAL A 538 15.66 -12.66 -22.75
N HIS A 539 15.36 -11.85 -23.78
CA HIS A 539 16.04 -11.95 -25.09
C HIS A 539 17.53 -11.58 -25.02
N LEU A 540 17.95 -10.71 -24.09
CA LEU A 540 19.36 -10.36 -23.86
C LEU A 540 20.08 -11.40 -22.98
N GLY A 541 19.38 -12.45 -22.54
CA GLY A 541 19.93 -13.52 -21.72
C GLY A 541 20.34 -13.09 -20.31
N VAL A 542 19.81 -11.97 -19.82
CA VAL A 542 19.99 -11.53 -18.41
C VAL A 542 19.02 -12.30 -17.51
N LEU A 543 17.78 -12.48 -17.97
CA LEU A 543 16.80 -13.35 -17.32
C LEU A 543 16.84 -14.74 -17.97
N ASN A 544 17.43 -15.72 -17.29
CA ASN A 544 17.50 -17.10 -17.73
C ASN A 544 16.28 -17.88 -17.23
N LEU A 545 15.34 -18.19 -18.13
CA LEU A 545 14.10 -18.90 -17.80
C LEU A 545 14.26 -20.43 -17.81
N SER A 546 15.41 -20.99 -18.17
CA SER A 546 15.58 -22.44 -18.37
C SER A 546 15.26 -23.26 -17.11
N GLY A 547 15.59 -22.74 -15.92
CA GLY A 547 15.25 -23.34 -14.62
C GLY A 547 13.85 -23.01 -14.10
N ALA A 548 13.11 -22.10 -14.75
CA ALA A 548 11.81 -21.61 -14.29
C ALA A 548 10.68 -22.59 -14.69
N THR A 549 10.67 -23.74 -14.03
CA THR A 549 9.65 -24.79 -14.23
C THR A 549 8.32 -24.44 -13.58
N SER A 550 8.35 -23.68 -12.48
CA SER A 550 7.16 -23.11 -11.85
C SER A 550 6.41 -22.24 -12.86
N HIS A 551 5.08 -22.39 -12.90
CA HIS A 551 4.19 -21.68 -13.83
C HIS A 551 4.53 -21.86 -15.32
N GLY A 552 5.41 -22.80 -15.70
CA GLY A 552 5.76 -23.08 -17.09
C GLY A 552 6.57 -22.00 -17.81
N LEU A 553 7.25 -21.10 -17.08
CA LEU A 553 7.92 -19.94 -17.67
C LEU A 553 9.04 -20.31 -18.66
N HIS A 554 9.74 -21.42 -18.44
CA HIS A 554 10.79 -21.95 -19.34
C HIS A 554 10.34 -22.18 -20.79
N LYS A 555 9.02 -22.29 -21.06
CA LYS A 555 8.48 -22.53 -22.42
C LYS A 555 8.07 -21.25 -23.16
N LEU A 556 8.06 -20.10 -22.49
CA LEU A 556 7.45 -18.88 -23.02
C LEU A 556 8.30 -18.21 -24.11
N PHE A 557 9.62 -18.35 -24.05
CA PHE A 557 10.56 -17.72 -24.98
C PHE A 557 11.60 -18.74 -25.47
N PRO A 558 11.21 -19.71 -26.32
CA PRO A 558 12.05 -20.84 -26.69
C PRO A 558 13.37 -20.44 -27.35
N ASP A 559 13.36 -19.34 -28.12
CA ASP A 559 14.54 -18.85 -28.85
C ASP A 559 15.41 -17.88 -28.04
N ALA A 560 15.04 -17.53 -26.81
CA ALA A 560 15.74 -16.50 -26.04
C ALA A 560 17.02 -17.00 -25.36
N THR A 561 17.22 -18.32 -25.26
CA THR A 561 18.42 -18.93 -24.67
C THR A 561 19.53 -19.23 -25.67
N SER A 562 19.31 -18.94 -26.97
CA SER A 562 20.32 -19.14 -28.02
C SER A 562 21.49 -18.16 -27.84
N GLU A 563 22.69 -18.67 -27.61
CA GLU A 563 23.90 -17.85 -27.49
C GLU A 563 24.17 -17.01 -28.74
N ASP A 564 24.01 -17.58 -29.94
CA ASP A 564 24.18 -16.87 -31.20
C ASP A 564 23.25 -15.65 -31.30
N LYS A 565 21.99 -15.83 -30.90
CA LYS A 565 20.99 -14.75 -30.89
C LYS A 565 21.34 -13.69 -29.85
N ILE A 566 21.72 -14.11 -28.64
CA ILE A 566 22.13 -13.19 -27.55
C ILE A 566 23.34 -12.37 -28.01
N ASN A 567 24.38 -13.01 -28.55
CA ASN A 567 25.58 -12.34 -29.01
C ASN A 567 25.27 -11.36 -30.15
N THR A 568 24.42 -11.74 -31.10
CA THR A 568 23.96 -10.85 -32.18
C THR A 568 23.21 -9.63 -31.65
N LEU A 569 22.33 -9.82 -30.65
CA LEU A 569 21.60 -8.71 -30.03
C LEU A 569 22.53 -7.80 -29.24
N LEU A 570 23.52 -8.36 -28.55
CA LEU A 570 24.47 -7.59 -27.73
C LEU A 570 25.54 -6.86 -28.54
N ASP A 571 25.76 -7.24 -29.81
CA ASP A 571 26.63 -6.52 -30.73
C ASP A 571 26.02 -5.19 -31.21
N LEU A 572 26.80 -4.41 -31.96
CA LEU A 572 26.38 -3.16 -32.60
C LEU A 572 25.15 -3.39 -33.51
N PRO A 573 24.28 -2.38 -33.64
CA PRO A 573 23.10 -2.50 -34.50
C PRO A 573 23.51 -2.77 -35.96
N PRO A 574 22.82 -3.68 -36.66
CA PRO A 574 23.20 -4.06 -38.02
C PRO A 574 23.16 -2.87 -39.00
N GLU A 575 24.29 -2.60 -39.67
CA GLU A 575 24.51 -1.44 -40.57
C GLU A 575 23.45 -1.30 -41.67
N ALA A 576 22.96 -2.42 -42.21
CA ALA A 576 21.92 -2.46 -43.24
C ALA A 576 20.57 -1.84 -42.82
N SER A 577 20.38 -1.54 -41.52
CA SER A 577 19.11 -1.03 -40.99
C SER A 577 19.02 0.50 -40.91
N GLN A 578 20.13 1.22 -41.09
CA GLN A 578 20.12 2.69 -41.09
C GLN A 578 19.59 3.27 -42.41
N ALA A 579 19.81 2.60 -43.54
CA ALA A 579 19.30 2.99 -44.85
C ALA A 579 17.83 2.56 -45.10
N ALA A 580 17.37 1.46 -44.49
CA ALA A 580 16.02 0.92 -44.67
C ALA A 580 14.93 1.60 -43.80
N ALA A 581 15.33 2.50 -42.89
CA ALA A 581 14.43 3.16 -41.95
C ALA A 581 13.48 4.19 -42.60
N GLN A 582 13.72 4.58 -43.85
CA GLN A 582 12.95 5.62 -44.53
C GLN A 582 11.76 5.11 -45.37
N ASP A 583 11.69 3.82 -45.76
CA ASP A 583 10.73 3.44 -46.82
C ASP A 583 10.05 2.06 -46.70
N THR A 584 10.14 1.38 -45.55
CA THR A 584 9.36 0.15 -45.33
C THR A 584 8.07 0.47 -44.58
N LYS A 585 6.91 0.20 -45.22
CA LYS A 585 5.60 0.11 -44.54
C LYS A 585 5.82 -0.63 -43.23
N LYS A 586 5.70 0.06 -42.08
CA LYS A 586 5.94 -0.50 -40.75
C LYS A 586 4.97 -1.66 -40.52
N MET A 587 5.39 -2.87 -40.86
CA MET A 587 4.62 -4.07 -40.59
C MET A 587 4.36 -4.15 -39.07
N PRO A 588 3.15 -4.55 -38.65
CA PRO A 588 2.88 -4.78 -37.25
C PRO A 588 3.92 -5.74 -36.65
N PRO A 589 4.38 -5.50 -35.41
CA PRO A 589 5.29 -6.42 -34.75
C PRO A 589 4.62 -7.78 -34.56
N LYS A 590 5.43 -8.84 -34.50
CA LYS A 590 4.93 -10.17 -34.14
C LYS A 590 4.42 -10.16 -32.70
N GLU A 591 3.26 -10.78 -32.48
CA GLU A 591 2.72 -10.96 -31.14
C GLU A 591 3.58 -11.95 -30.37
N GLY A 592 3.89 -11.65 -29.11
CA GLY A 592 4.64 -12.56 -28.25
C GLY A 592 3.75 -13.51 -27.45
N PRO A 593 4.31 -14.27 -26.50
CA PRO A 593 3.56 -15.23 -25.71
C PRO A 593 2.48 -14.54 -24.87
N VAL A 594 1.25 -15.09 -24.89
CA VAL A 594 0.16 -14.67 -24.01
C VAL A 594 0.36 -15.33 -22.64
N LEU A 595 0.44 -14.52 -21.58
CA LEU A 595 0.70 -15.00 -20.23
C LEU A 595 -0.55 -14.95 -19.35
N THR A 596 -0.58 -15.82 -18.34
CA THR A 596 -1.49 -15.63 -17.20
C THR A 596 -1.05 -14.44 -16.36
N LYS A 597 -1.94 -13.99 -15.47
CA LYS A 597 -1.63 -12.91 -14.53
C LYS A 597 -0.43 -13.27 -13.67
N GLU A 598 -0.39 -14.49 -13.13
CA GLU A 598 0.69 -14.98 -12.26
C GLU A 598 2.02 -15.00 -13.01
N GLN A 599 2.05 -15.59 -14.21
CA GLN A 599 3.25 -15.62 -15.05
C GLN A 599 3.78 -14.21 -15.35
N ALA A 600 2.89 -13.27 -15.69
CA ALA A 600 3.26 -11.89 -15.96
C ALA A 600 3.85 -11.20 -14.72
N TYR A 601 3.25 -11.38 -13.53
CA TYR A 601 3.77 -10.79 -12.30
C TYR A 601 5.09 -11.42 -11.84
N VAL A 602 5.27 -12.73 -11.99
CA VAL A 602 6.58 -13.39 -11.71
C VAL A 602 7.66 -12.82 -12.61
N LEU A 603 7.40 -12.74 -13.92
CA LEU A 603 8.38 -12.24 -14.87
C LEU A 603 8.68 -10.74 -14.66
N ARG A 604 7.66 -9.94 -14.34
CA ARG A 604 7.84 -8.51 -14.02
C ARG A 604 8.63 -8.29 -12.73
N ALA A 605 8.38 -9.09 -11.69
CA ALA A 605 9.15 -9.05 -10.46
C ALA A 605 10.62 -9.48 -10.68
N ALA A 606 10.84 -10.52 -11.50
CA ALA A 606 12.18 -10.95 -11.89
C ALA A 606 12.95 -9.85 -12.64
N ALA A 607 12.27 -9.07 -13.49
CA ALA A 607 12.88 -7.93 -14.17
C ALA A 607 13.28 -6.79 -13.22
N VAL A 608 12.45 -6.48 -12.21
CA VAL A 608 12.83 -5.51 -11.17
C VAL A 608 14.09 -5.98 -10.43
N TYR A 609 14.10 -7.24 -10.01
CA TYR A 609 15.25 -7.86 -9.35
C TYR A 609 16.52 -7.86 -10.23
N ALA A 610 16.38 -8.15 -11.52
CA ALA A 610 17.51 -8.10 -12.45
C ALA A 610 18.09 -6.69 -12.57
N CYS A 611 17.25 -5.65 -12.66
CA CYS A 611 17.72 -4.27 -12.69
C CYS A 611 18.43 -3.88 -11.38
N GLU A 612 17.92 -4.30 -10.23
CA GLU A 612 18.57 -4.08 -8.94
C GLU A 612 19.92 -4.80 -8.86
N LYS A 613 20.00 -6.05 -9.34
CA LYS A 613 21.26 -6.80 -9.42
C LYS A 613 22.28 -6.15 -10.33
N ILE A 614 21.86 -5.59 -11.47
CA ILE A 614 22.76 -4.82 -12.34
C ILE A 614 23.30 -3.59 -11.60
N VAL A 615 22.44 -2.85 -10.88
CA VAL A 615 22.85 -1.68 -10.09
C VAL A 615 23.78 -2.06 -8.94
N GLU A 616 23.50 -3.16 -8.24
CA GLU A 616 24.37 -3.71 -7.20
C GLU A 616 25.74 -4.10 -7.78
N TYR A 617 25.75 -4.78 -8.93
CA TYR A 617 26.98 -5.22 -9.61
C TYR A 617 27.89 -4.04 -9.97
N VAL A 618 27.34 -2.95 -10.53
CA VAL A 618 28.15 -1.78 -10.93
C VAL A 618 28.57 -0.90 -9.76
N ARG A 619 27.87 -0.94 -8.61
CA ARG A 619 28.19 -0.14 -7.42
C ARG A 619 29.08 -0.86 -6.41
N GLY A 620 29.02 -2.19 -6.37
CA GLY A 620 29.81 -3.04 -5.48
C GLY A 620 31.20 -3.38 -6.04
N ASP A 621 31.64 -4.61 -5.77
CA ASP A 621 32.96 -5.14 -6.16
C ASP A 621 33.03 -5.61 -7.63
N GLY A 622 32.08 -5.16 -8.48
CA GLY A 622 32.17 -5.41 -9.92
C GLY A 622 33.53 -4.95 -10.43
N GLN A 623 34.25 -5.85 -11.11
CA GLN A 623 35.54 -5.55 -11.75
C GLN A 623 35.30 -4.64 -12.96
N LEU A 624 34.98 -3.36 -12.71
CA LEU A 624 34.87 -2.34 -13.73
C LEU A 624 36.26 -1.82 -14.08
N SER A 625 36.54 -1.65 -15.37
CA SER A 625 37.74 -0.94 -15.83
C SER A 625 37.66 0.56 -15.50
N GLU A 626 38.79 1.28 -15.57
CA GLU A 626 38.81 2.74 -15.36
C GLU A 626 37.87 3.49 -16.33
N GLU A 627 37.75 2.99 -17.58
CA GLU A 627 36.86 3.53 -18.62
C GLU A 627 35.37 3.31 -18.31
N GLN A 628 35.04 2.38 -17.40
CA GLN A 628 33.68 2.01 -17.03
C GLN A 628 33.20 2.67 -15.72
N THR A 629 34.00 3.58 -15.14
CA THR A 629 33.66 4.26 -13.87
C THR A 629 32.33 5.02 -13.92
N TRP A 630 31.92 5.52 -15.09
CA TRP A 630 30.62 6.16 -15.30
C TRP A 630 29.42 5.24 -15.00
N MET A 631 29.60 3.91 -15.05
CA MET A 631 28.54 2.95 -14.78
C MET A 631 28.10 2.96 -13.31
N LYS A 632 28.92 3.49 -12.38
CA LYS A 632 28.56 3.61 -10.96
C LYS A 632 27.36 4.53 -10.73
N ASP A 633 27.11 5.46 -11.65
CA ASP A 633 25.99 6.39 -11.61
C ASP A 633 24.69 5.81 -12.19
N ILE A 634 24.72 4.57 -12.69
CA ILE A 634 23.53 3.90 -13.19
C ILE A 634 22.53 3.71 -12.04
N THR A 635 21.26 4.01 -12.35
CA THR A 635 20.10 3.81 -11.46
C THR A 635 19.10 2.87 -12.12
N SER A 636 18.24 2.21 -11.34
CA SER A 636 17.20 1.34 -11.90
C SER A 636 16.24 2.09 -12.84
N PRO A 637 15.82 3.34 -12.57
CA PRO A 637 15.04 4.13 -13.54
C PRO A 637 15.79 4.46 -14.83
N ALA A 638 17.12 4.65 -14.77
CA ALA A 638 17.93 4.87 -15.98
C ALA A 638 18.05 3.58 -16.82
N LEU A 639 18.19 2.41 -16.17
CA LEU A 639 18.14 1.11 -16.84
C LEU A 639 16.78 0.84 -17.47
N ASP A 640 15.69 1.13 -16.76
CA ASP A 640 14.32 1.07 -17.27
C ASP A 640 14.16 1.91 -18.55
N THR A 641 14.57 3.19 -18.47
CA THR A 641 14.49 4.09 -19.62
C THR A 641 15.36 3.59 -20.78
N TRP A 642 16.55 3.06 -20.50
CA TRP A 642 17.41 2.46 -21.51
C TRP A 642 16.75 1.26 -22.19
N LEU A 643 16.29 0.25 -21.43
CA LEU A 643 15.64 -0.96 -21.94
C LEU A 643 14.42 -0.63 -22.80
N TRP A 644 13.62 0.34 -22.35
CA TRP A 644 12.45 0.79 -23.09
C TRP A 644 12.82 1.54 -24.38
N ALA A 645 13.78 2.46 -24.30
CA ALA A 645 14.17 3.31 -25.43
C ALA A 645 14.94 2.51 -26.49
N ILE A 646 15.86 1.64 -26.09
CA ILE A 646 16.65 0.81 -27.01
C ILE A 646 15.75 -0.15 -27.78
N ALA A 647 14.68 -0.65 -27.17
CA ALA A 647 13.68 -1.50 -27.82
C ALA A 647 12.85 -0.78 -28.91
N LYS A 648 12.98 0.54 -29.03
CA LYS A 648 12.39 1.36 -30.10
C LYS A 648 13.44 1.87 -31.09
N ASP A 649 14.63 2.20 -30.57
CA ASP A 649 15.77 2.74 -31.31
C ASP A 649 16.38 1.70 -32.26
N ARG A 650 16.55 0.47 -31.79
CA ARG A 650 17.14 -0.64 -32.55
C ARG A 650 16.10 -1.37 -33.42
N PRO A 651 16.27 -1.43 -34.76
CA PRO A 651 15.32 -2.10 -35.65
C PRO A 651 15.15 -3.60 -35.38
N ASP A 652 16.23 -4.29 -35.00
CA ASP A 652 16.24 -5.68 -34.58
C ASP A 652 15.53 -5.88 -33.23
N TYR A 653 15.76 -5.00 -32.25
CA TYR A 653 15.06 -5.08 -30.95
C TYR A 653 13.56 -4.79 -31.10
N ARG A 654 13.17 -3.93 -32.04
CA ARG A 654 11.77 -3.60 -32.31
C ARG A 654 10.96 -4.81 -32.77
N LYS A 655 11.62 -5.78 -33.42
CA LYS A 655 11.06 -7.05 -33.90
C LYS A 655 10.92 -8.10 -32.79
N LEU A 656 11.58 -7.91 -31.65
CA LEU A 656 11.50 -8.85 -30.54
C LEU A 656 10.07 -8.95 -30.02
N GLU A 657 9.66 -10.19 -29.82
CA GLU A 657 8.40 -10.55 -29.19
C GLU A 657 8.39 -10.06 -27.75
N ARG A 658 7.25 -9.52 -27.34
CA ARG A 658 7.00 -9.07 -25.97
C ARG A 658 5.80 -9.81 -25.46
N PHE A 659 5.85 -10.23 -24.21
CA PHE A 659 4.73 -10.95 -23.65
C PHE A 659 3.45 -10.11 -23.67
N VAL A 660 2.32 -10.80 -23.72
CA VAL A 660 0.99 -10.22 -23.79
C VAL A 660 0.20 -10.60 -22.54
N LEU A 661 -0.27 -9.59 -21.80
CA LEU A 661 -1.35 -9.73 -20.84
C LEU A 661 -2.44 -8.73 -21.24
N ARG A 662 -3.62 -9.25 -21.58
CA ARG A 662 -4.79 -8.44 -21.90
C ARG A 662 -5.63 -8.21 -20.64
N ASP A 663 -6.65 -7.37 -20.75
CA ASP A 663 -7.61 -7.10 -19.68
C ASP A 663 -6.98 -6.61 -18.37
N THR A 664 -5.92 -5.82 -18.51
CA THR A 664 -5.26 -5.16 -17.39
C THR A 664 -5.06 -3.68 -17.66
N VAL A 665 -5.29 -2.86 -16.63
CA VAL A 665 -5.04 -1.42 -16.64
C VAL A 665 -3.67 -1.06 -16.05
N PHE A 666 -2.84 -2.05 -15.69
CA PHE A 666 -1.66 -1.81 -14.86
C PHE A 666 -0.38 -1.48 -15.63
N PHE A 667 -0.17 -1.97 -16.87
CA PHE A 667 1.10 -1.76 -17.57
C PHE A 667 1.09 -1.75 -19.10
#